data_AF-A0A8H5S3S0-F1
#
_entry.id   AF-A0A8H5S3S0-F1
#
_cell.length_a   1.000
_cell.length_b   1.000
_cell.length_c   1.000
_cell.angle_alpha   90.00
_cell.angle_beta   90.00
_cell.angle_gamma   90.00
#
_symmetry.space_group_name_H-M   'P 1'
#
loop_
_entity.id
_entity.type
_entity.pdbx_description
1 polymer ?
#
loop_
_entity_poly.entity_id
_entity_poly.type
_entity_poly.pdbx_seq_one_letter_code
_entity_poly.pdbx_strand_id
1 'polypeptide(L)'
;MSQPEAQSEAPNLPEPARVTAEMPMPGNEAQIELIDAVSRSKSLYELYLRLPRLADDLENNQVLKDNEFDIVNTVRSLRRDASWPMCELLHSMSPKVIKSIIQGTVAYDSHPKQSEGRSLINSDFPCFETPVKGRDPPIPGVYVIALYRQFTGHRGEFLNIAEMKMLIEDMEEYVKGYRVHAKLRADIRAGIRRSESDLSPDDQLAVRLVRGVDFYAAHKPSTMSNTAPPLFIKDDGDAAEIEALVRTYRAMCRPDLDPTEQVRMKQSPLVKGINKPLGLTISIFRRQRVPVELAVKVVLRTWQSDQLPMAEQLIMTLAGSLVYQRGFNATEGGGTGYKTVGSGESLKTNMEYVMSRVGFIRDNFGNTVNELEARKRFLDALVEIDDELTEIIETMTHCKRQLESLPSMNWDERVRELRELLATLKQDLDDRREASKFWKLILEIQRIGVDAMGESITLSTRYRSSVDGIAKKLHALELDQVGEVYFEFLCDEAVWMKTYHHRSKFGLAPEWPFKEKPGRHDLSLGPSVHYRQWRLDNGLPVPSETVAEAEAPGRRTGVAHEKYEAQMRRIQTAALSATDEVQRLSPVILLDEPLVLIPDFRANKAMPWIKPFPSMDTRKAIWEDLLDFNRLVLSEDRAVYNEVERLVSPILTIAWRIVFGKPVSLIVGVDPKFDNFSASPFVRLEVRRLWQYVCHWVLFATKGHRTTLSDHIALLLAKEKLGLPMGMGDLEGLASAHFEAINNLADSERNARVQHEAEEQLTPELHAILQQPLPVAREYLGIWVRLDMPNADMRLNFALKYWIRFAVRSGKGVEDMLTWRATLSKELEEETQRGSE
;
A
#
# COMPACT_ATOMS: atom_id res chain seq x y z
N MET A 1 37.26 -5.35 -7.56
CA MET A 1 36.30 -6.08 -6.70
C MET A 1 34.91 -5.70 -7.17
N SER A 2 34.32 -6.54 -8.01
CA SER A 2 32.99 -6.31 -8.60
C SER A 2 31.93 -6.59 -7.53
N GLN A 3 31.03 -5.64 -7.28
CA GLN A 3 29.87 -5.88 -6.43
C GLN A 3 28.99 -6.96 -7.09
N PRO A 4 28.50 -7.96 -6.34
CA PRO A 4 27.58 -8.94 -6.89
C PRO A 4 26.28 -8.24 -7.27
N GLU A 5 25.87 -8.40 -8.53
CA GLU A 5 24.55 -8.00 -9.01
C GLU A 5 23.49 -8.63 -8.11
N ALA A 6 22.66 -7.79 -7.50
CA ALA A 6 21.49 -8.23 -6.76
C ALA A 6 20.53 -8.88 -7.75
N GLN A 7 20.61 -10.20 -7.87
CA GLN A 7 19.58 -11.00 -8.52
C GLN A 7 18.28 -10.73 -7.77
N SER A 8 17.38 -9.99 -8.42
CA SER A 8 16.00 -9.80 -7.99
C SER A 8 15.35 -11.19 -7.93
N GLU A 9 15.38 -11.84 -6.77
CA GLU A 9 14.59 -13.04 -6.52
C GLU A 9 13.12 -12.67 -6.72
N ALA A 10 12.55 -13.14 -7.83
CA ALA A 10 11.12 -13.04 -8.06
C ALA A 10 10.42 -13.64 -6.83
N PRO A 11 9.38 -12.97 -6.29
CA PRO A 11 8.70 -13.47 -5.11
C PRO A 11 8.20 -14.89 -5.38
N ASN A 12 8.69 -15.84 -4.58
CA ASN A 12 8.28 -17.24 -4.67
C ASN A 12 6.75 -17.30 -4.54
N LEU A 13 6.09 -17.71 -5.63
CA LEU A 13 4.65 -17.95 -5.61
C LEU A 13 4.35 -19.02 -4.56
N PRO A 14 3.26 -18.86 -3.78
CA PRO A 14 2.86 -19.87 -2.81
C PRO A 14 2.62 -21.20 -3.53
N GLU A 15 3.02 -22.30 -2.90
CA GLU A 15 2.81 -23.62 -3.47
C GLU A 15 1.33 -23.83 -3.78
N PRO A 16 0.98 -24.34 -4.97
CA PRO A 16 -0.40 -24.66 -5.32
C PRO A 16 -1.02 -25.62 -4.31
N ALA A 17 -2.31 -25.48 -4.05
CA ALA A 17 -3.02 -26.42 -3.19
C ALA A 17 -2.97 -27.85 -3.76
N ARG A 18 -2.72 -28.83 -2.90
CA ARG A 18 -2.61 -30.25 -3.27
C ARG A 18 -3.55 -31.10 -2.43
N VAL A 19 -4.05 -32.16 -3.05
CA VAL A 19 -4.82 -33.19 -2.34
C VAL A 19 -3.86 -34.05 -1.52
N THR A 20 -4.17 -34.23 -0.24
CA THR A 20 -3.41 -35.09 0.68
C THR A 20 -4.37 -35.95 1.50
N ALA A 21 -3.84 -36.92 2.25
CA ALA A 21 -4.67 -37.70 3.17
C ALA A 21 -5.34 -36.83 4.26
N GLU A 22 -4.64 -35.79 4.74
CA GLU A 22 -5.20 -34.84 5.71
C GLU A 22 -6.22 -33.89 5.06
N MET A 23 -6.11 -33.65 3.76
CA MET A 23 -6.90 -32.71 2.96
C MET A 23 -7.40 -33.41 1.67
N PRO A 24 -8.37 -34.33 1.76
CA PRO A 24 -8.85 -35.10 0.61
C PRO A 24 -9.58 -34.29 -0.47
N MET A 25 -9.99 -33.05 -0.21
CA MET A 25 -10.59 -32.10 -1.16
C MET A 25 -11.70 -32.70 -2.04
N PRO A 26 -12.86 -33.10 -1.47
CA PRO A 26 -13.91 -33.77 -2.23
C PRO A 26 -14.52 -32.90 -3.36
N GLY A 27 -14.26 -31.59 -3.39
CA GLY A 27 -14.65 -30.74 -4.53
C GLY A 27 -13.61 -30.64 -5.66
N ASN A 28 -12.54 -31.43 -5.62
CA ASN A 28 -11.56 -31.59 -6.70
C ASN A 28 -10.97 -30.24 -7.18
N GLU A 29 -10.78 -30.10 -8.49
CA GLU A 29 -10.15 -28.94 -9.13
C GLU A 29 -10.83 -27.61 -8.79
N ALA A 30 -12.17 -27.58 -8.74
CA ALA A 30 -12.89 -26.36 -8.39
C ALA A 30 -12.57 -25.88 -6.96
N GLN A 31 -12.39 -26.81 -6.01
CA GLN A 31 -11.95 -26.46 -4.65
C GLN A 31 -10.52 -25.95 -4.63
N ILE A 32 -9.62 -26.61 -5.37
CA ILE A 32 -8.21 -26.25 -5.48
C ILE A 32 -8.06 -24.85 -6.07
N GLU A 33 -8.77 -24.56 -7.16
CA GLU A 33 -8.75 -23.23 -7.82
C GLU A 33 -9.16 -22.11 -6.85
N LEU A 34 -10.17 -22.34 -6.01
CA LEU A 34 -10.60 -21.36 -5.01
C LEU A 34 -9.54 -21.15 -3.92
N ILE A 35 -8.90 -22.22 -3.45
CA ILE A 35 -7.85 -22.12 -2.43
C ILE A 35 -6.64 -21.37 -2.99
N ASP A 36 -6.28 -21.65 -4.23
CA ASP A 36 -5.23 -20.96 -4.96
C ASP A 36 -5.57 -19.48 -5.12
N ALA A 37 -6.80 -19.14 -5.53
CA ALA A 37 -7.23 -17.75 -5.69
C ALA A 37 -7.11 -16.94 -4.38
N VAL A 38 -7.35 -17.56 -3.22
CA VAL A 38 -7.16 -16.90 -1.91
C VAL A 38 -5.69 -16.86 -1.47
N SER A 39 -4.89 -17.83 -1.90
CA SER A 39 -3.50 -17.98 -1.42
C SER A 39 -2.50 -17.16 -2.23
N ARG A 40 -2.74 -16.92 -3.52
CA ARG A 40 -1.80 -16.26 -4.45
C ARG A 40 -1.53 -14.78 -4.12
N SER A 41 -2.52 -14.09 -3.57
CA SER A 41 -2.46 -12.66 -3.30
C SER A 41 -2.98 -12.34 -1.90
N LYS A 42 -2.53 -11.22 -1.33
CA LYS A 42 -3.16 -10.64 -0.14
C LYS A 42 -4.51 -9.98 -0.47
N SER A 43 -4.75 -9.67 -1.74
CA SER A 43 -6.04 -9.21 -2.24
C SER A 43 -7.03 -10.37 -2.39
N LEU A 44 -8.31 -10.07 -2.18
CA LEU A 44 -9.44 -10.96 -2.48
C LEU A 44 -10.03 -10.71 -3.87
N TYR A 45 -9.41 -9.88 -4.70
CA TYR A 45 -9.88 -9.51 -6.03
C TYR A 45 -10.03 -10.71 -6.95
N GLU A 46 -9.00 -11.56 -7.02
CA GLU A 46 -9.04 -12.80 -7.81
C GLU A 46 -10.18 -13.73 -7.37
N LEU A 47 -10.35 -13.93 -6.06
CA LEU A 47 -11.46 -14.72 -5.55
C LEU A 47 -12.82 -14.10 -5.91
N TYR A 48 -12.95 -12.78 -5.78
CA TYR A 48 -14.18 -12.07 -6.14
C TYR A 48 -14.53 -12.25 -7.63
N LEU A 49 -13.54 -12.22 -8.52
CA LEU A 49 -13.73 -12.49 -9.95
C LEU A 49 -14.22 -13.91 -10.25
N ARG A 50 -14.04 -14.87 -9.32
CA ARG A 50 -14.53 -16.25 -9.46
C ARG A 50 -16.00 -16.42 -9.10
N LEU A 51 -16.63 -15.48 -8.38
CA LEU A 51 -18.02 -15.64 -7.94
C LEU A 51 -19.01 -15.87 -9.10
N PRO A 52 -18.93 -15.17 -10.25
CA PRO A 52 -19.79 -15.44 -11.40
C PRO A 52 -19.59 -16.85 -11.97
N ARG A 53 -18.34 -17.33 -12.07
CA ARG A 53 -18.05 -18.69 -12.51
C ARG A 53 -18.64 -19.73 -11.55
N LEU A 54 -18.57 -19.50 -10.24
CA LEU A 54 -19.23 -20.37 -9.26
C LEU A 54 -20.75 -20.39 -9.44
N ALA A 55 -21.35 -19.26 -9.81
CA ALA A 55 -22.77 -19.20 -10.13
C ALA A 55 -23.11 -20.07 -11.36
N ASP A 56 -22.28 -20.00 -12.40
CA ASP A 56 -22.45 -20.80 -13.61
C ASP A 56 -22.23 -22.29 -13.33
N ASP A 57 -21.24 -22.65 -12.51
CA ASP A 57 -20.97 -24.03 -12.10
C ASP A 57 -22.13 -24.60 -11.27
N LEU A 58 -22.75 -23.79 -10.40
CA LEU A 58 -23.95 -24.15 -9.65
C LEU A 58 -25.15 -24.36 -10.58
N GLU A 59 -25.42 -23.38 -11.45
CA GLU A 59 -26.56 -23.43 -12.40
C GLU A 59 -26.44 -24.59 -13.39
N ASN A 60 -25.22 -25.01 -13.73
CA ASN A 60 -24.96 -26.12 -14.65
C ASN A 60 -24.74 -27.47 -13.94
N ASN A 61 -24.83 -27.53 -12.61
CA ASN A 61 -24.64 -28.77 -11.87
C ASN A 61 -25.79 -29.76 -12.12
N GLN A 62 -25.49 -30.85 -12.83
CA GLN A 62 -26.49 -31.85 -13.18
C GLN A 62 -27.10 -32.54 -11.94
N VAL A 63 -26.31 -32.79 -10.90
CA VAL A 63 -26.80 -33.44 -9.67
C VAL A 63 -27.84 -32.57 -8.97
N LEU A 64 -27.63 -31.24 -8.91
CA LEU A 64 -28.62 -30.32 -8.35
C LEU A 64 -29.92 -30.32 -9.18
N LYS A 65 -29.82 -30.35 -10.52
CA LYS A 65 -30.97 -30.41 -11.43
C LYS A 65 -31.75 -31.71 -11.29
N ASP A 66 -31.06 -32.84 -11.26
CA ASP A 66 -31.66 -34.18 -11.14
C ASP A 66 -32.43 -34.36 -9.83
N ASN A 67 -32.11 -33.56 -8.80
CA ASN A 67 -32.76 -33.58 -7.50
C ASN A 67 -33.68 -32.36 -7.27
N GLU A 68 -34.02 -31.62 -8.33
CA GLU A 68 -34.91 -30.44 -8.28
C GLU A 68 -34.52 -29.40 -7.21
N PHE A 69 -33.20 -29.25 -6.96
CA PHE A 69 -32.70 -28.35 -5.92
C PHE A 69 -32.70 -26.90 -6.39
N ASP A 70 -33.50 -26.05 -5.76
CA ASP A 70 -33.57 -24.62 -6.09
C ASP A 70 -32.33 -23.85 -5.57
N ILE A 71 -31.62 -23.22 -6.50
CA ILE A 71 -30.42 -22.39 -6.27
C ILE A 71 -30.54 -21.01 -6.94
N VAL A 72 -31.75 -20.64 -7.40
CA VAL A 72 -31.94 -19.47 -8.26
C VAL A 72 -31.50 -18.18 -7.56
N ASN A 73 -31.71 -18.05 -6.25
CA ASN A 73 -31.34 -16.83 -5.54
C ASN A 73 -29.82 -16.74 -5.32
N THR A 74 -29.16 -17.85 -5.05
CA THR A 74 -27.71 -17.96 -4.89
C THR A 74 -27.02 -17.61 -6.20
N VAL A 75 -27.47 -18.20 -7.31
CA VAL A 75 -26.95 -17.89 -8.65
C VAL A 75 -27.14 -16.41 -8.97
N ARG A 76 -28.32 -15.85 -8.69
CA ARG A 76 -28.60 -14.42 -8.91
C ARG A 76 -27.67 -13.52 -8.09
N SER A 77 -27.48 -13.82 -6.80
CA SER A 77 -26.67 -12.99 -5.90
C SER A 77 -25.17 -13.04 -6.22
N LEU A 78 -24.65 -14.15 -6.77
CA LEU A 78 -23.25 -14.28 -7.14
C LEU A 78 -22.90 -13.63 -8.48
N ARG A 79 -23.90 -13.41 -9.36
CA ARG A 79 -23.71 -12.74 -10.65
C ARG A 79 -23.58 -11.22 -10.48
N ARG A 80 -22.93 -10.58 -11.46
CA ARG A 80 -22.45 -9.19 -11.41
C ARG A 80 -23.54 -8.14 -11.12
N ASP A 81 -24.81 -8.43 -11.38
CA ASP A 81 -25.89 -7.46 -11.15
C ASP A 81 -26.18 -7.23 -9.66
N ALA A 82 -25.68 -8.09 -8.77
CA ALA A 82 -25.75 -7.96 -7.31
C ALA A 82 -24.36 -7.82 -6.65
N SER A 83 -23.34 -7.37 -7.40
CA SER A 83 -21.94 -7.63 -7.05
C SER A 83 -21.38 -6.85 -5.87
N TRP A 84 -21.92 -5.67 -5.58
CA TRP A 84 -21.32 -4.81 -4.55
C TRP A 84 -21.51 -5.36 -3.13
N PRO A 85 -22.73 -5.75 -2.68
CA PRO A 85 -22.89 -6.38 -1.37
C PRO A 85 -22.05 -7.66 -1.21
N MET A 86 -21.95 -8.50 -2.24
CA MET A 86 -21.08 -9.68 -2.21
C MET A 86 -19.60 -9.31 -2.04
N CYS A 87 -19.15 -8.27 -2.74
CA CYS A 87 -17.80 -7.73 -2.58
C CYS A 87 -17.55 -7.26 -1.13
N GLU A 88 -18.46 -6.47 -0.57
CA GLU A 88 -18.38 -5.97 0.82
C GLU A 88 -18.32 -7.13 1.82
N LEU A 89 -19.22 -8.10 1.68
CA LEU A 89 -19.31 -9.26 2.56
C LEU A 89 -18.04 -10.11 2.48
N LEU A 90 -17.51 -10.33 1.28
CA LEU A 90 -16.26 -11.05 1.08
C LEU A 90 -15.07 -10.32 1.73
N HIS A 91 -14.95 -9.01 1.51
CA HIS A 91 -13.87 -8.20 2.07
C HIS A 91 -14.03 -7.95 3.57
N SER A 92 -15.19 -8.25 4.17
CA SER A 92 -15.40 -8.18 5.61
C SER A 92 -14.82 -9.35 6.39
N MET A 93 -14.34 -10.40 5.72
CA MET A 93 -13.76 -11.59 6.34
C MET A 93 -12.23 -11.60 6.20
N SER A 94 -11.55 -12.20 7.17
CA SER A 94 -10.12 -12.46 6.99
C SER A 94 -9.86 -13.48 5.86
N PRO A 95 -8.86 -13.27 4.99
CA PRO A 95 -8.47 -14.25 3.97
C PRO A 95 -8.15 -15.64 4.55
N LYS A 96 -7.61 -15.71 5.77
CA LYS A 96 -7.36 -16.99 6.48
C LYS A 96 -8.66 -17.73 6.78
N VAL A 97 -9.70 -17.01 7.21
CA VAL A 97 -11.02 -17.57 7.51
C VAL A 97 -11.69 -18.05 6.22
N ILE A 98 -11.64 -17.25 5.14
CA ILE A 98 -12.16 -17.62 3.83
C ILE A 98 -11.48 -18.91 3.33
N LYS A 99 -10.14 -18.96 3.40
CA LYS A 99 -9.36 -20.15 3.01
C LYS A 99 -9.81 -21.38 3.79
N SER A 100 -9.97 -21.27 5.10
CA SER A 100 -10.43 -22.35 5.97
C SER A 100 -11.87 -22.81 5.66
N ILE A 101 -12.75 -21.88 5.29
CA ILE A 101 -14.12 -22.21 4.84
C ILE A 101 -14.07 -23.01 3.54
N ILE A 102 -13.33 -22.55 2.54
CA ILE A 102 -13.17 -23.26 1.26
C ILE A 102 -12.54 -24.63 1.47
N GLN A 103 -11.58 -24.72 2.39
CA GLN A 103 -10.90 -25.94 2.78
C GLN A 103 -11.75 -26.85 3.67
N GLY A 104 -12.82 -26.40 4.30
CA GLY A 104 -13.53 -27.19 5.30
C GLY A 104 -12.72 -27.46 6.57
N THR A 105 -11.72 -26.63 6.90
CA THR A 105 -10.79 -26.81 8.03
C THR A 105 -11.10 -25.93 9.22
N VAL A 106 -12.29 -25.33 9.27
CA VAL A 106 -12.67 -24.35 10.32
C VAL A 106 -12.52 -24.91 11.73
N ALA A 107 -12.89 -26.17 11.97
CA ALA A 107 -12.70 -26.80 13.27
C ALA A 107 -11.21 -26.94 13.64
N TYR A 108 -10.38 -27.36 12.70
CA TYR A 108 -8.94 -27.55 12.88
C TYR A 108 -8.23 -26.21 13.12
N ASP A 109 -8.45 -25.23 12.23
CA ASP A 109 -7.74 -23.94 12.27
C ASP A 109 -8.15 -23.10 13.48
N SER A 110 -9.40 -23.22 13.93
CA SER A 110 -9.89 -22.46 15.08
C SER A 110 -9.54 -23.06 16.44
N HIS A 111 -8.91 -24.24 16.47
CA HIS A 111 -8.50 -24.90 17.71
C HIS A 111 -7.11 -24.36 18.16
N PRO A 112 -6.95 -23.90 19.40
CA PRO A 112 -5.69 -23.32 19.86
C PRO A 112 -4.56 -24.37 19.86
N LYS A 113 -3.35 -23.95 19.44
CA LYS A 113 -2.16 -24.83 19.48
C LYS A 113 -1.74 -25.05 20.93
N GLN A 114 -1.64 -26.32 21.35
CA GLN A 114 -1.27 -26.71 22.73
C GLN A 114 0.08 -26.15 23.22
N SER A 115 0.98 -25.72 22.32
CA SER A 115 2.29 -25.17 22.65
C SER A 115 2.28 -23.69 23.02
N GLU A 116 1.20 -22.97 22.78
CA GLU A 116 1.09 -21.53 23.08
C GLU A 116 0.20 -21.34 24.30
N GLY A 117 0.75 -21.67 25.47
CA GLY A 117 0.12 -21.39 26.74
C GLY A 117 0.05 -19.89 27.01
N ARG A 118 -0.88 -19.17 26.38
CA ARG A 118 -1.54 -17.93 26.84
C ARG A 118 -2.37 -17.27 25.73
N SER A 119 -3.59 -16.88 26.13
CA SER A 119 -4.52 -15.94 25.50
C SER A 119 -5.17 -16.35 24.17
N LEU A 120 -6.50 -16.55 24.22
CA LEU A 120 -7.44 -16.65 23.09
C LEU A 120 -7.34 -15.47 22.10
N ILE A 121 -6.65 -14.38 22.47
CA ILE A 121 -6.50 -13.17 21.66
C ILE A 121 -5.47 -13.36 20.52
N ASN A 122 -4.60 -14.37 20.61
CA ASN A 122 -3.60 -14.68 19.57
C ASN A 122 -3.93 -15.95 18.77
N SER A 123 -5.19 -16.38 18.69
CA SER A 123 -5.52 -17.50 17.80
C SER A 123 -5.19 -17.11 16.36
N ASP A 124 -4.35 -17.92 15.69
CA ASP A 124 -3.97 -17.79 14.27
C ASP A 124 -5.17 -17.72 13.30
N PHE A 125 -6.38 -17.97 13.81
CA PHE A 125 -7.66 -17.93 13.12
C PHE A 125 -8.47 -16.68 13.50
N PRO A 126 -8.31 -15.57 12.76
CA PRO A 126 -8.93 -14.28 13.07
C PRO A 126 -10.40 -14.24 12.63
N CYS A 127 -11.25 -15.07 13.22
CA CYS A 127 -12.70 -14.99 13.04
C CYS A 127 -13.33 -14.03 14.05
N PHE A 128 -14.61 -13.66 13.85
CA PHE A 128 -15.32 -12.83 14.80
C PHE A 128 -15.58 -13.58 16.11
N GLU A 129 -15.61 -12.84 17.22
CA GLU A 129 -15.97 -13.39 18.52
C GLU A 129 -17.36 -14.05 18.45
N THR A 130 -17.42 -15.29 18.95
CA THR A 130 -18.64 -16.08 18.98
C THR A 130 -19.33 -15.83 20.32
N PRO A 131 -20.60 -15.38 20.33
CA PRO A 131 -21.32 -15.07 21.56
C PRO A 131 -21.48 -16.33 22.41
N VAL A 132 -21.31 -16.19 23.72
CA VAL A 132 -21.53 -17.28 24.67
C VAL A 132 -23.04 -17.51 24.80
N LYS A 133 -23.48 -18.72 24.43
CA LYS A 133 -24.89 -19.11 24.46
C LYS A 133 -25.52 -18.83 25.83
N GLY A 134 -26.57 -18.00 25.85
CA GLY A 134 -27.32 -17.65 27.06
C GLY A 134 -26.73 -16.51 27.91
N ARG A 135 -25.55 -15.99 27.56
CA ARG A 135 -24.97 -14.79 28.18
C ARG A 135 -25.00 -13.58 27.26
N ASP A 136 -24.61 -13.79 26.01
CA ASP A 136 -24.49 -12.71 25.02
C ASP A 136 -25.69 -12.71 24.06
N PRO A 137 -26.11 -11.54 23.57
CA PRO A 137 -27.13 -11.46 22.53
C PRO A 137 -26.63 -12.14 21.24
N PRO A 138 -27.53 -12.73 20.43
CA PRO A 138 -27.17 -13.28 19.14
C PRO A 138 -26.62 -12.17 18.24
N ILE A 139 -25.55 -12.49 17.51
CA ILE A 139 -24.88 -11.54 16.63
C ILE A 139 -25.41 -11.75 15.21
N PRO A 140 -25.97 -10.72 14.55
CA PRO A 140 -26.38 -10.84 13.15
C PRO A 140 -25.20 -11.24 12.26
N GLY A 141 -25.33 -12.35 11.54
CA GLY A 141 -24.25 -12.88 10.72
C GLY A 141 -24.40 -14.37 10.41
N VAL A 142 -23.35 -14.92 9.80
CA VAL A 142 -23.27 -16.32 9.44
C VAL A 142 -22.37 -17.07 10.41
N TYR A 143 -22.93 -18.12 11.00
CA TYR A 143 -22.24 -19.06 11.87
C TYR A 143 -21.90 -20.30 11.06
N VAL A 144 -20.62 -20.64 11.00
CA VAL A 144 -20.16 -21.92 10.45
C VAL A 144 -20.05 -22.91 11.60
N ILE A 145 -20.63 -24.09 11.38
CA ILE A 145 -20.54 -25.22 12.29
C ILE A 145 -19.69 -26.30 11.60
N ALA A 146 -18.68 -26.77 12.30
CA ALA A 146 -17.78 -27.82 11.84
C ALA A 146 -17.67 -28.93 12.90
N LEU A 147 -17.47 -30.17 12.45
CA LEU A 147 -17.30 -31.33 13.33
C LEU A 147 -15.81 -31.60 13.58
N TYR A 148 -15.48 -32.04 14.80
CA TYR A 148 -14.17 -32.58 15.11
C TYR A 148 -14.24 -33.70 16.16
N ARG A 149 -13.19 -34.52 16.21
CA ARG A 149 -13.02 -35.60 17.18
C ARG A 149 -12.58 -35.02 18.52
N GLN A 150 -13.35 -35.26 19.57
CA GLN A 150 -12.97 -34.89 20.93
C GLN A 150 -12.07 -35.97 21.53
N PHE A 151 -10.75 -35.76 21.46
CA PHE A 151 -9.76 -36.65 22.06
C PHE A 151 -8.53 -35.86 22.54
N THR A 152 -7.91 -36.27 23.65
CA THR A 152 -6.70 -35.63 24.19
C THR A 152 -5.56 -35.70 23.16
N GLY A 153 -5.04 -34.55 22.73
CA GLY A 153 -3.89 -34.45 21.82
C GLY A 153 -4.20 -34.07 20.37
N HIS A 154 -5.46 -34.10 19.94
CA HIS A 154 -5.84 -33.82 18.55
C HIS A 154 -6.41 -32.40 18.38
N ARG A 155 -5.94 -31.69 17.35
CA ARG A 155 -6.16 -30.23 17.14
C ARG A 155 -7.39 -29.94 16.29
N GLY A 156 -8.58 -30.31 16.74
CA GLY A 156 -9.81 -30.09 15.94
C GLY A 156 -9.85 -30.91 14.64
N GLU A 157 -9.08 -32.00 14.57
CA GLU A 157 -9.09 -32.96 13.47
C GLU A 157 -10.41 -33.76 13.45
N PHE A 158 -10.83 -34.19 12.27
CA PHE A 158 -12.04 -34.98 12.08
C PHE A 158 -11.72 -36.49 12.09
N LEU A 159 -12.35 -37.26 11.22
CA LEU A 159 -12.19 -38.71 11.13
C LEU A 159 -10.96 -39.11 10.31
N ASN A 160 -10.47 -40.33 10.53
CA ASN A 160 -9.64 -41.03 9.54
C ASN A 160 -10.51 -41.88 8.60
N ILE A 161 -9.89 -42.54 7.61
CA ILE A 161 -10.62 -43.33 6.60
C ILE A 161 -11.40 -44.49 7.24
N ALA A 162 -10.83 -45.17 8.23
CA ALA A 162 -11.48 -46.30 8.89
C ALA A 162 -12.76 -45.87 9.65
N GLU A 163 -12.68 -44.79 10.44
CA GLU A 163 -13.83 -44.22 11.14
C GLU A 163 -14.88 -43.70 10.14
N MET A 164 -14.45 -43.11 9.02
CA MET A 164 -15.35 -42.62 7.97
C MET A 164 -16.15 -43.75 7.31
N LYS A 165 -15.51 -44.90 7.04
CA LYS A 165 -16.21 -46.08 6.49
C LYS A 165 -17.29 -46.60 7.44
N MET A 166 -17.01 -46.65 8.75
CA MET A 166 -18.02 -47.02 9.74
C MET A 166 -19.20 -46.06 9.78
N LEU A 167 -18.96 -44.75 9.61
CA LEU A 167 -20.03 -43.77 9.50
C LEU A 167 -20.87 -44.01 8.23
N ILE A 168 -20.21 -44.23 7.09
CA ILE A 168 -20.84 -44.50 5.80
C ILE A 168 -21.76 -45.74 5.89
N GLU A 169 -21.26 -46.84 6.44
CA GLU A 169 -22.02 -48.08 6.63
C GLU A 169 -23.30 -47.87 7.47
N ASP A 170 -23.17 -47.19 8.61
CA ASP A 170 -24.33 -46.91 9.48
C ASP A 170 -25.33 -45.94 8.80
N MET A 171 -24.88 -44.98 7.99
CA MET A 171 -25.77 -44.10 7.23
C MET A 171 -26.54 -44.86 6.15
N GLU A 172 -25.87 -45.75 5.42
CA GLU A 172 -26.50 -46.60 4.41
C GLU A 172 -27.52 -47.56 5.02
N GLU A 173 -27.16 -48.19 6.14
CA GLU A 173 -28.05 -49.09 6.86
C GLU A 173 -29.24 -48.32 7.47
N TYR A 174 -29.06 -47.05 7.86
CA TYR A 174 -30.15 -46.18 8.31
C TYR A 174 -31.13 -45.88 7.16
N VAL A 175 -30.63 -45.55 5.95
CA VAL A 175 -31.46 -45.34 4.75
C VAL A 175 -32.21 -46.61 4.37
N LYS A 176 -31.54 -47.77 4.39
CA LYS A 176 -32.16 -49.08 4.16
C LYS A 176 -33.26 -49.35 5.19
N GLY A 177 -32.98 -49.12 6.48
CA GLY A 177 -33.95 -49.28 7.56
C GLY A 177 -35.17 -48.37 7.39
N TYR A 178 -34.96 -47.13 6.94
CA TYR A 178 -36.05 -46.23 6.55
C TYR A 178 -36.93 -46.83 5.44
N ARG A 179 -36.34 -47.31 4.34
CA ARG A 179 -37.09 -47.87 3.19
C ARG A 179 -37.91 -49.09 3.60
N VAL A 180 -37.32 -49.99 4.39
CA VAL A 180 -38.02 -51.15 4.97
C VAL A 180 -39.19 -50.68 5.83
N HIS A 181 -38.96 -49.71 6.72
CA HIS A 181 -39.98 -49.19 7.61
C HIS A 181 -41.11 -48.46 6.86
N ALA A 182 -40.78 -47.70 5.81
CA ALA A 182 -41.74 -47.03 4.94
C ALA A 182 -42.64 -48.03 4.20
N LYS A 183 -42.06 -49.12 3.68
CA LYS A 183 -42.82 -50.23 3.07
C LYS A 183 -43.74 -50.92 4.08
N LEU A 184 -43.24 -51.23 5.27
CA LEU A 184 -44.07 -51.83 6.33
C LEU A 184 -45.26 -50.93 6.70
N ARG A 185 -45.04 -49.62 6.78
CA ARG A 185 -46.11 -48.63 7.01
C ARG A 185 -47.14 -48.60 5.87
N ALA A 186 -46.68 -48.68 4.63
CA ALA A 186 -47.56 -48.72 3.46
C ALA A 186 -48.41 -50.00 3.47
N ASP A 187 -47.80 -51.16 3.75
CA ASP A 187 -48.48 -52.45 3.88
C ASP A 187 -49.56 -52.39 4.98
N ILE A 188 -49.23 -51.88 6.18
CA ILE A 188 -50.17 -51.73 7.30
C ILE A 188 -51.34 -50.80 6.93
N ARG A 189 -51.07 -49.67 6.25
CA ARG A 189 -52.11 -48.73 5.79
C ARG A 189 -53.02 -49.36 4.72
N ALA A 190 -52.48 -50.24 3.88
CA ALA A 190 -53.23 -51.02 2.92
C ALA A 190 -54.03 -52.18 3.56
N GLY A 191 -53.98 -52.34 4.89
CA GLY A 191 -54.67 -53.41 5.62
C GLY A 191 -53.95 -54.77 5.56
N ILE A 192 -52.73 -54.82 5.03
CA ILE A 192 -51.91 -56.03 5.01
C ILE A 192 -51.37 -56.24 6.42
N ARG A 193 -51.73 -57.36 7.05
CA ARG A 193 -51.22 -57.74 8.38
C ARG A 193 -49.77 -58.22 8.23
N ARG A 194 -48.85 -57.27 8.29
CA ARG A 194 -47.40 -57.51 8.31
C ARG A 194 -46.80 -56.87 9.54
N SER A 195 -45.84 -57.56 10.14
CA SER A 195 -45.14 -57.14 11.35
C SER A 195 -43.63 -57.23 11.16
N GLU A 196 -42.87 -56.63 12.07
CA GLU A 196 -41.40 -56.66 11.99
C GLU A 196 -40.82 -58.07 12.10
N SER A 197 -41.52 -59.00 12.77
CA SER A 197 -41.10 -60.40 12.81
C SER A 197 -41.18 -61.09 11.45
N ASP A 198 -41.94 -60.53 10.50
CA ASP A 198 -42.08 -61.04 9.13
C ASP A 198 -41.02 -60.49 8.17
N LEU A 199 -40.11 -59.63 8.67
CA LEU A 199 -39.00 -59.08 7.91
C LEU A 199 -37.81 -60.06 7.87
N SER A 200 -36.97 -59.95 6.84
CA SER A 200 -35.72 -60.71 6.80
C SER A 200 -34.80 -60.34 7.98
N PRO A 201 -33.88 -61.21 8.41
CA PRO A 201 -32.94 -60.88 9.50
C PRO A 201 -32.16 -59.58 9.27
N ASP A 202 -31.77 -59.31 8.02
CA ASP A 202 -31.05 -58.10 7.62
C ASP A 202 -31.94 -56.85 7.70
N ASP A 203 -33.20 -56.95 7.26
CA ASP A 203 -34.17 -55.86 7.37
C ASP A 203 -34.52 -55.53 8.83
N GLN A 204 -34.62 -56.56 9.68
CA GLN A 204 -34.80 -56.37 11.13
C GLN A 204 -33.59 -55.69 11.77
N LEU A 205 -32.37 -55.97 11.29
CA LEU A 205 -31.16 -55.28 11.75
C LEU A 205 -31.19 -53.80 11.34
N ALA A 206 -31.56 -53.49 10.09
CA ALA A 206 -31.69 -52.13 9.58
C ALA A 206 -32.69 -51.30 10.40
N VAL A 207 -33.87 -51.86 10.68
CA VAL A 207 -34.91 -51.18 11.49
C VAL A 207 -34.44 -50.99 12.94
N ARG A 208 -33.75 -51.98 13.53
CA ARG A 208 -33.10 -51.83 14.85
C ARG A 208 -32.03 -50.74 14.83
N LEU A 209 -31.31 -50.60 13.71
CA LEU A 209 -30.32 -49.54 13.55
C LEU A 209 -30.97 -48.16 13.62
N VAL A 210 -32.03 -47.94 12.84
CA VAL A 210 -32.82 -46.70 12.85
C VAL A 210 -33.30 -46.34 14.26
N ARG A 211 -33.93 -47.29 14.97
CA ARG A 211 -34.42 -47.06 16.35
C ARG A 211 -33.32 -46.65 17.32
N GLY A 212 -32.15 -47.26 17.21
CA GLY A 212 -31.02 -46.94 18.06
C GLY A 212 -30.44 -45.57 17.74
N VAL A 213 -30.35 -45.19 16.47
CA VAL A 213 -29.89 -43.84 16.08
C VAL A 213 -30.88 -42.77 16.53
N ASP A 214 -32.19 -42.98 16.34
CA ASP A 214 -33.24 -42.04 16.76
C ASP A 214 -33.30 -41.87 18.29
N PHE A 215 -33.00 -42.94 19.04
CA PHE A 215 -32.88 -42.88 20.49
C PHE A 215 -31.83 -41.85 20.96
N TYR A 216 -30.65 -41.84 20.35
CA TYR A 216 -29.57 -40.89 20.68
C TYR A 216 -29.83 -39.44 20.22
N ALA A 217 -30.79 -39.26 19.31
CA ALA A 217 -31.25 -37.93 18.92
C ALA A 217 -32.24 -37.36 19.94
N ALA A 218 -33.28 -38.11 20.26
CA ALA A 218 -34.41 -37.64 21.07
C ALA A 218 -34.18 -37.75 22.59
N HIS A 219 -33.17 -38.52 23.03
CA HIS A 219 -32.96 -38.89 24.44
C HIS A 219 -34.23 -39.45 25.12
N LYS A 220 -35.09 -40.08 24.32
CA LYS A 220 -36.32 -40.73 24.75
C LYS A 220 -36.29 -42.15 24.20
N PRO A 221 -36.69 -43.17 25.00
CA PRO A 221 -36.88 -44.51 24.49
C PRO A 221 -37.82 -44.41 23.29
N SER A 222 -37.32 -44.78 22.11
CA SER A 222 -38.01 -44.60 20.86
C SER A 222 -39.25 -45.49 20.86
N THR A 223 -40.39 -44.94 21.27
CA THR A 223 -41.70 -45.41 20.84
C THR A 223 -41.87 -45.00 19.39
N MET A 224 -41.00 -45.50 18.50
CA MET A 224 -41.34 -45.58 17.08
C MET A 224 -42.57 -46.47 17.02
N SER A 225 -43.74 -45.83 17.10
CA SER A 225 -44.99 -46.44 16.67
C SER A 225 -44.75 -46.98 15.26
N ASN A 226 -45.27 -48.17 14.96
CA ASN A 226 -45.28 -48.73 13.60
C ASN A 226 -45.91 -47.77 12.57
N THR A 227 -46.46 -46.63 12.99
CA THR A 227 -47.08 -45.60 12.16
C THR A 227 -46.27 -44.33 11.96
N ALA A 228 -45.18 -44.06 12.71
CA ALA A 228 -44.40 -42.81 12.63
C ALA A 228 -43.16 -42.97 11.73
N PRO A 229 -42.79 -42.00 10.88
CA PRO A 229 -41.53 -42.07 10.14
C PRO A 229 -40.31 -41.97 11.06
N PRO A 230 -39.13 -42.46 10.64
CA PRO A 230 -37.86 -42.18 11.30
C PRO A 230 -37.61 -40.67 11.45
N LEU A 231 -36.83 -40.29 12.46
CA LEU A 231 -36.65 -38.89 12.84
C LEU A 231 -35.98 -38.05 11.73
N PHE A 232 -34.97 -38.62 11.06
CA PHE A 232 -34.13 -37.91 10.11
C PHE A 232 -34.54 -38.09 8.64
N ILE A 233 -35.35 -39.11 8.32
CA ILE A 233 -35.85 -39.37 6.97
C ILE A 233 -37.36 -39.56 7.01
N LYS A 234 -38.09 -38.59 6.46
CA LYS A 234 -39.57 -38.59 6.43
C LYS A 234 -40.12 -39.12 5.11
N ASP A 235 -39.42 -38.88 4.02
CA ASP A 235 -39.75 -39.20 2.64
C ASP A 235 -38.47 -39.59 1.85
N ASP A 236 -38.64 -40.00 0.60
CA ASP A 236 -37.53 -40.41 -0.26
C ASP A 236 -36.62 -39.23 -0.66
N GLY A 237 -37.09 -37.98 -0.55
CA GLY A 237 -36.28 -36.78 -0.75
C GLY A 237 -35.20 -36.66 0.33
N ASP A 238 -35.61 -36.74 1.61
CA ASP A 238 -34.67 -36.80 2.74
C ASP A 238 -33.65 -37.95 2.56
N ALA A 239 -34.09 -39.11 2.03
CA ALA A 239 -33.19 -40.25 1.80
C ALA A 239 -32.14 -39.93 0.72
N ALA A 240 -32.54 -39.29 -0.38
CA ALA A 240 -31.64 -38.88 -1.45
C ALA A 240 -30.59 -37.86 -0.99
N GLU A 241 -30.96 -36.95 -0.08
CA GLU A 241 -30.03 -36.02 0.58
C GLU A 241 -28.96 -36.78 1.39
N ILE A 242 -29.37 -37.74 2.22
CA ILE A 242 -28.43 -38.56 3.00
C ILE A 242 -27.51 -39.39 2.10
N GLU A 243 -28.04 -39.96 1.02
CA GLU A 243 -27.24 -40.70 0.04
C GLU A 243 -26.22 -39.79 -0.68
N ALA A 244 -26.58 -38.53 -0.96
CA ALA A 244 -25.65 -37.54 -1.51
C ALA A 244 -24.51 -37.21 -0.54
N LEU A 245 -24.81 -37.08 0.76
CA LEU A 245 -23.80 -36.92 1.79
C LEU A 245 -22.88 -38.16 1.91
N VAL A 246 -23.44 -39.36 1.83
CA VAL A 246 -22.65 -40.61 1.79
C VAL A 246 -21.67 -40.61 0.62
N ARG A 247 -22.09 -40.17 -0.58
CA ARG A 247 -21.18 -40.03 -1.74
C ARG A 247 -20.01 -39.09 -1.45
N THR A 248 -20.27 -37.97 -0.75
CA THR A 248 -19.22 -37.04 -0.32
C THR A 248 -18.22 -37.72 0.61
N TYR A 249 -18.69 -38.44 1.63
CA TYR A 249 -17.80 -39.14 2.56
C TYR A 249 -16.97 -40.21 1.87
N ARG A 250 -17.56 -40.96 0.93
CA ARG A 250 -16.81 -41.91 0.10
C ARG A 250 -15.72 -41.22 -0.72
N ALA A 251 -15.99 -40.04 -1.28
CA ALA A 251 -14.98 -39.26 -2.01
C ALA A 251 -13.84 -38.76 -1.09
N MET A 252 -14.09 -38.60 0.21
CA MET A 252 -13.05 -38.29 1.20
C MET A 252 -12.20 -39.53 1.58
N CYS A 253 -12.75 -40.73 1.45
CA CYS A 253 -12.02 -41.99 1.67
C CYS A 253 -11.10 -42.29 0.47
N ARG A 254 -9.84 -41.84 0.55
CA ARG A 254 -8.80 -42.05 -0.47
C ARG A 254 -7.67 -42.97 0.00
N PRO A 255 -7.83 -44.30 -0.08
CA PRO A 255 -6.79 -45.26 0.32
C PRO A 255 -5.49 -45.14 -0.49
N ASP A 256 -5.55 -44.55 -1.69
CA ASP A 256 -4.37 -44.24 -2.50
C ASP A 256 -3.47 -43.17 -1.87
N LEU A 257 -4.05 -42.26 -1.08
CA LEU A 257 -3.31 -41.23 -0.35
C LEU A 257 -2.95 -41.65 1.08
N ASP A 258 -3.75 -42.51 1.71
CA ASP A 258 -3.46 -43.12 3.00
C ASP A 258 -3.85 -44.61 3.03
N PRO A 259 -2.92 -45.51 2.65
CA PRO A 259 -3.14 -46.96 2.72
C PRO A 259 -3.27 -47.49 4.16
N THR A 260 -2.86 -46.71 5.16
CA THR A 260 -2.92 -47.14 6.58
C THR A 260 -4.29 -46.90 7.20
N GLU A 261 -5.08 -46.02 6.60
CA GLU A 261 -6.38 -45.54 7.07
C GLU A 261 -6.33 -44.90 8.47
N GLN A 262 -5.14 -44.48 8.92
CA GLN A 262 -4.90 -43.90 10.23
C GLN A 262 -4.81 -42.38 10.21
N VAL A 263 -4.52 -41.77 9.06
CA VAL A 263 -4.35 -40.32 8.95
C VAL A 263 -5.69 -39.65 9.17
N ARG A 264 -5.75 -38.76 10.18
CA ARG A 264 -6.94 -37.97 10.45
C ARG A 264 -7.04 -36.80 9.48
N MET A 265 -8.24 -36.57 8.99
CA MET A 265 -8.52 -35.46 8.10
C MET A 265 -8.63 -34.16 8.90
N LYS A 266 -8.05 -33.08 8.38
CA LYS A 266 -8.26 -31.71 8.88
C LYS A 266 -9.59 -31.14 8.40
N GLN A 267 -10.12 -31.70 7.30
CA GLN A 267 -11.39 -31.30 6.70
C GLN A 267 -12.57 -31.99 7.38
N SER A 268 -13.60 -31.21 7.71
CA SER A 268 -14.93 -31.73 8.00
C SER A 268 -15.98 -30.99 7.16
N PRO A 269 -17.12 -31.65 6.85
CA PRO A 269 -18.19 -30.96 6.14
C PRO A 269 -18.71 -29.80 7.00
N LEU A 270 -18.94 -28.67 6.36
CA LEU A 270 -19.43 -27.46 7.02
C LEU A 270 -20.95 -27.34 6.89
N VAL A 271 -21.57 -26.69 7.87
CA VAL A 271 -23.01 -26.43 7.85
C VAL A 271 -23.37 -25.07 8.42
N LYS A 272 -24.47 -24.52 7.89
CA LYS A 272 -25.04 -23.23 8.28
C LYS A 272 -26.24 -23.43 9.21
N GLY A 273 -26.01 -24.09 10.36
CA GLY A 273 -27.05 -24.42 11.33
C GLY A 273 -27.24 -25.92 11.55
N ILE A 274 -28.09 -26.29 12.51
CA ILE A 274 -28.38 -27.71 12.78
C ILE A 274 -29.51 -28.16 11.85
N ASN A 275 -29.25 -29.18 11.04
CA ASN A 275 -30.23 -29.78 10.12
C ASN A 275 -30.25 -31.31 10.26
N LYS A 276 -31.12 -31.98 9.48
CA LYS A 276 -31.30 -33.44 9.58
C LYS A 276 -30.02 -34.22 9.25
N PRO A 277 -29.27 -33.93 8.16
CA PRO A 277 -28.02 -34.63 7.87
C PRO A 277 -26.97 -34.52 8.98
N LEU A 278 -26.79 -33.32 9.56
CA LEU A 278 -25.90 -33.13 10.70
C LEU A 278 -26.39 -33.90 11.93
N GLY A 279 -27.69 -33.82 12.22
CA GLY A 279 -28.31 -34.51 13.36
C GLY A 279 -28.16 -36.03 13.28
N LEU A 280 -28.38 -36.61 12.09
CA LEU A 280 -28.18 -38.02 11.83
C LEU A 280 -26.73 -38.43 12.09
N THR A 281 -25.78 -37.68 11.52
CA THR A 281 -24.34 -37.91 11.65
C THR A 281 -23.90 -37.92 13.12
N ILE A 282 -24.31 -36.91 13.90
CA ILE A 282 -24.01 -36.84 15.34
C ILE A 282 -24.64 -38.00 16.11
N SER A 283 -25.87 -38.40 15.78
CA SER A 283 -26.55 -39.51 16.44
C SER A 283 -25.88 -40.85 16.15
N ILE A 284 -25.38 -41.07 14.93
CA ILE A 284 -24.57 -42.25 14.59
C ILE A 284 -23.29 -42.27 15.41
N PHE A 285 -22.55 -41.15 15.47
CA PHE A 285 -21.34 -41.09 16.30
C PHE A 285 -21.60 -41.39 17.78
N ARG A 286 -22.70 -40.86 18.35
CA ARG A 286 -23.11 -41.17 19.74
C ARG A 286 -23.39 -42.66 19.93
N ARG A 287 -24.09 -43.28 18.99
CA ARG A 287 -24.37 -44.73 19.00
C ARG A 287 -23.07 -45.55 18.94
N GLN A 288 -22.15 -45.16 18.07
CA GLN A 288 -20.84 -45.80 17.90
C GLN A 288 -19.86 -45.49 19.05
N ARG A 289 -20.25 -44.63 20.01
CA ARG A 289 -19.38 -44.15 21.10
C ARG A 289 -18.13 -43.43 20.59
N VAL A 290 -18.26 -42.73 19.48
CA VAL A 290 -17.23 -41.85 18.89
C VAL A 290 -17.50 -40.43 19.41
N PRO A 291 -16.83 -39.94 20.47
CA PRO A 291 -16.98 -38.55 20.94
C PRO A 291 -16.65 -37.48 19.88
N VAL A 292 -17.67 -36.83 19.33
CA VAL A 292 -17.51 -35.69 18.43
C VAL A 292 -18.07 -34.43 19.06
N GLU A 293 -17.44 -33.30 18.76
CA GLU A 293 -17.86 -31.97 19.18
C GLU A 293 -18.09 -31.05 17.99
N LEU A 294 -18.78 -29.93 18.24
CA LEU A 294 -19.09 -28.91 17.25
C LEU A 294 -18.25 -27.66 17.53
N ALA A 295 -17.45 -27.27 16.54
CA ALA A 295 -16.85 -25.94 16.50
C ALA A 295 -17.86 -24.99 15.85
N VAL A 296 -18.36 -24.02 16.61
CA VAL A 296 -19.26 -22.96 16.11
C VAL A 296 -18.48 -21.66 16.06
N LYS A 297 -18.39 -21.06 14.87
CA LYS A 297 -17.62 -19.82 14.65
C LYS A 297 -18.42 -18.79 13.86
N VAL A 298 -18.42 -17.55 14.34
CA VAL A 298 -18.94 -16.40 13.58
C VAL A 298 -17.90 -16.02 12.53
N VAL A 299 -18.13 -16.42 11.28
CA VAL A 299 -17.18 -16.16 10.20
C VAL A 299 -17.46 -14.85 9.48
N LEU A 300 -18.69 -14.37 9.55
CA LEU A 300 -19.14 -13.18 8.85
C LEU A 300 -20.24 -12.50 9.68
N ARG A 301 -20.12 -11.20 9.93
CA ARG A 301 -21.16 -10.38 10.55
C ARG A 301 -21.86 -9.52 9.52
N THR A 302 -23.18 -9.38 9.62
CA THR A 302 -23.97 -8.53 8.72
C THR A 302 -24.31 -7.23 9.43
N TRP A 303 -24.26 -6.11 8.71
CA TRP A 303 -24.52 -4.77 9.26
C TRP A 303 -25.62 -4.01 8.51
N GLN A 304 -26.16 -4.60 7.45
CA GLN A 304 -27.37 -4.14 6.77
C GLN A 304 -28.46 -5.22 6.87
N SER A 305 -29.72 -4.79 6.83
CA SER A 305 -30.86 -5.68 7.05
C SER A 305 -31.04 -6.73 5.95
N ASP A 306 -30.63 -6.43 4.72
CA ASP A 306 -30.73 -7.25 3.52
C ASP A 306 -29.49 -8.10 3.23
N GLN A 307 -28.40 -7.91 3.98
CA GLN A 307 -27.14 -8.63 3.77
C GLN A 307 -27.19 -10.09 4.21
N LEU A 308 -28.05 -10.47 5.17
CA LEU A 308 -28.01 -11.82 5.73
C LEU A 308 -28.25 -12.91 4.67
N PRO A 309 -29.27 -12.83 3.81
CA PRO A 309 -29.43 -13.83 2.76
C PRO A 309 -28.21 -13.97 1.84
N MET A 310 -27.63 -12.85 1.40
CA MET A 310 -26.45 -12.84 0.54
C MET A 310 -25.21 -13.42 1.25
N ALA A 311 -25.02 -13.08 2.52
CA ALA A 311 -23.94 -13.62 3.33
C ALA A 311 -24.05 -15.13 3.48
N GLU A 312 -25.25 -15.64 3.73
CA GLU A 312 -25.50 -17.07 3.85
C GLU A 312 -25.22 -17.80 2.53
N GLN A 313 -25.66 -17.23 1.40
CA GLN A 313 -25.39 -17.76 0.06
C GLN A 313 -23.90 -17.76 -0.28
N LEU A 314 -23.18 -16.69 0.05
CA LEU A 314 -21.73 -16.57 -0.15
C LEU A 314 -20.97 -17.67 0.63
N ILE A 315 -21.21 -17.76 1.95
CA ILE A 315 -20.50 -18.74 2.79
C ILE A 315 -20.87 -20.16 2.39
N MET A 316 -22.14 -20.40 2.09
CA MET A 316 -22.62 -21.72 1.68
C MET A 316 -21.92 -22.18 0.40
N THR A 317 -21.78 -21.28 -0.58
CA THR A 317 -21.13 -21.53 -1.87
C THR A 317 -19.63 -21.75 -1.71
N LEU A 318 -18.94 -20.86 -0.99
CA LEU A 318 -17.49 -20.99 -0.73
C LEU A 318 -17.16 -22.30 -0.02
N ALA A 319 -17.98 -22.70 0.95
CA ALA A 319 -17.84 -23.97 1.65
C ALA A 319 -18.15 -25.19 0.77
N GLY A 320 -18.90 -25.03 -0.32
CA GLY A 320 -19.53 -26.14 -1.04
C GLY A 320 -20.50 -26.92 -0.15
N SER A 321 -21.19 -26.20 0.74
CA SER A 321 -21.87 -26.82 1.89
C SER A 321 -23.24 -27.43 1.57
N LEU A 322 -23.70 -27.36 0.31
CA LEU A 322 -24.91 -28.07 -0.12
C LEU A 322 -24.71 -29.59 -0.03
N VAL A 323 -25.78 -30.31 0.28
CA VAL A 323 -25.75 -31.77 0.48
C VAL A 323 -25.40 -32.53 -0.80
N TYR A 324 -25.76 -31.98 -1.96
CA TYR A 324 -25.40 -32.50 -3.28
C TYR A 324 -24.02 -32.05 -3.77
N GLN A 325 -23.30 -31.25 -2.99
CA GLN A 325 -21.91 -30.88 -3.24
C GLN A 325 -21.00 -31.64 -2.27
N ARG A 326 -20.77 -31.09 -1.08
CA ARG A 326 -19.88 -31.68 -0.07
C ARG A 326 -20.19 -31.30 1.38
N GLY A 327 -21.38 -30.77 1.68
CA GLY A 327 -21.73 -30.36 3.03
C GLY A 327 -23.05 -30.94 3.53
N PHE A 328 -23.62 -30.31 4.56
CA PHE A 328 -24.84 -30.80 5.19
C PHE A 328 -26.10 -30.04 4.76
N ASN A 329 -26.01 -28.90 4.06
CA ASN A 329 -27.16 -28.03 3.79
C ASN A 329 -28.09 -28.65 2.72
N ALA A 330 -29.28 -29.05 3.16
CA ALA A 330 -30.38 -29.59 2.34
C ALA A 330 -31.24 -28.51 1.66
N THR A 331 -31.00 -27.24 1.97
CA THR A 331 -31.77 -26.12 1.41
C THR A 331 -30.83 -24.98 1.04
N GLU A 332 -31.26 -24.16 0.10
CA GLU A 332 -30.58 -22.92 -0.26
C GLU A 332 -30.34 -22.01 0.95
N GLY A 333 -29.24 -21.24 0.91
CA GLY A 333 -28.99 -20.13 1.82
C GLY A 333 -29.95 -18.97 1.57
N GLY A 334 -30.25 -18.19 2.60
CA GLY A 334 -31.16 -17.04 2.53
C GLY A 334 -32.59 -17.29 2.96
N GLY A 335 -33.01 -18.54 3.12
CA GLY A 335 -34.38 -18.91 3.50
C GLY A 335 -34.75 -18.67 4.97
N THR A 336 -33.79 -18.43 5.86
CA THR A 336 -34.02 -18.26 7.31
C THR A 336 -34.72 -16.94 7.68
N GLY A 337 -34.84 -16.01 6.73
CA GLY A 337 -35.58 -14.75 6.84
C GLY A 337 -34.97 -13.74 7.82
N TYR A 338 -35.41 -12.48 7.73
CA TYR A 338 -34.99 -11.33 8.55
C TYR A 338 -35.16 -11.50 10.08
N LYS A 339 -35.67 -12.65 10.55
CA LYS A 339 -36.06 -12.91 11.94
C LYS A 339 -34.88 -12.97 12.92
N THR A 340 -33.65 -13.09 12.44
CA THR A 340 -32.43 -13.06 13.26
C THR A 340 -31.81 -11.67 13.39
N VAL A 341 -32.29 -10.66 12.66
CA VAL A 341 -31.81 -9.27 12.80
C VAL A 341 -32.55 -8.62 13.98
N GLY A 342 -31.93 -8.72 15.16
CA GLY A 342 -32.60 -8.44 16.45
C GLY A 342 -33.03 -6.99 16.70
N SER A 343 -32.48 -5.99 16.01
CA SER A 343 -32.89 -4.58 16.07
C SER A 343 -32.01 -3.74 15.12
N GLY A 344 -32.43 -2.52 14.79
CA GLY A 344 -31.54 -1.57 14.09
C GLY A 344 -30.28 -1.24 14.91
N GLU A 345 -30.34 -1.38 16.24
CA GLU A 345 -29.21 -1.17 17.14
C GLU A 345 -28.14 -2.26 17.00
N SER A 346 -28.54 -3.54 16.89
CA SER A 346 -27.56 -4.63 16.71
C SER A 346 -26.83 -4.54 15.36
N LEU A 347 -27.52 -4.11 14.30
CA LEU A 347 -26.90 -3.80 13.02
C LEU A 347 -25.90 -2.64 13.11
N LYS A 348 -26.25 -1.57 13.85
CA LYS A 348 -25.35 -0.43 14.06
C LYS A 348 -24.10 -0.83 14.85
N THR A 349 -24.24 -1.62 15.92
CA THR A 349 -23.10 -2.15 16.67
C THR A 349 -22.23 -3.05 15.80
N ASN A 350 -22.83 -3.89 14.95
CA ASN A 350 -22.07 -4.68 13.98
C ASN A 350 -21.35 -3.81 12.95
N MET A 351 -21.98 -2.74 12.46
CA MET A 351 -21.35 -1.79 11.55
C MET A 351 -20.10 -1.17 12.18
N GLU A 352 -20.22 -0.66 13.41
CA GLU A 352 -19.09 -0.07 14.15
C GLU A 352 -17.98 -1.12 14.40
N TYR A 353 -18.36 -2.35 14.73
CA TYR A 353 -17.40 -3.43 14.98
C TYR A 353 -16.64 -3.83 13.71
N VAL A 354 -17.35 -4.07 12.60
CA VAL A 354 -16.77 -4.49 11.32
C VAL A 354 -15.95 -3.39 10.69
N MET A 355 -16.44 -2.14 10.70
CA MET A 355 -15.77 -1.01 10.05
C MET A 355 -14.57 -0.47 10.85
N SER A 356 -14.65 -0.45 12.18
CA SER A 356 -13.68 0.27 13.01
C SER A 356 -12.77 -0.63 13.86
N ARG A 357 -13.24 -1.80 14.33
CA ARG A 357 -12.48 -2.61 15.30
C ARG A 357 -11.63 -3.71 14.67
N VAL A 358 -12.17 -4.42 13.68
CA VAL A 358 -11.55 -5.67 13.19
C VAL A 358 -10.60 -5.42 12.01
N GLY A 359 -10.67 -4.27 11.35
CA GLY A 359 -9.73 -3.86 10.29
C GLY A 359 -9.80 -4.66 8.98
N PHE A 360 -10.48 -5.81 8.91
CA PHE A 360 -10.51 -6.68 7.72
C PHE A 360 -10.96 -5.95 6.45
N ILE A 361 -12.05 -5.16 6.51
CA ILE A 361 -12.52 -4.39 5.35
C ILE A 361 -11.42 -3.46 4.84
N ARG A 362 -10.86 -2.64 5.72
CA ARG A 362 -9.80 -1.68 5.38
C ARG A 362 -8.60 -2.39 4.77
N ASP A 363 -8.13 -3.44 5.42
CA ASP A 363 -6.91 -4.13 5.02
C ASP A 363 -7.12 -4.89 3.69
N ASN A 364 -8.24 -5.59 3.53
CA ASN A 364 -8.57 -6.32 2.32
C ASN A 364 -8.83 -5.39 1.12
N PHE A 365 -9.60 -4.30 1.30
CA PHE A 365 -9.80 -3.33 0.23
C PHE A 365 -8.51 -2.61 -0.11
N GLY A 366 -7.69 -2.24 0.87
CA GLY A 366 -6.37 -1.66 0.64
C GLY A 366 -5.49 -2.59 -0.20
N ASN A 367 -5.44 -3.88 0.13
CA ASN A 367 -4.71 -4.87 -0.67
C ASN A 367 -5.28 -5.00 -2.09
N THR A 368 -6.60 -4.99 -2.26
CA THR A 368 -7.27 -5.04 -3.57
C THR A 368 -7.00 -3.81 -4.41
N VAL A 369 -7.07 -2.61 -3.84
CA VAL A 369 -6.75 -1.36 -4.56
C VAL A 369 -5.29 -1.35 -5.00
N ASN A 370 -4.36 -1.71 -4.09
CA ASN A 370 -2.94 -1.79 -4.41
C ASN A 370 -2.65 -2.79 -5.54
N GLU A 371 -3.33 -3.93 -5.55
CA GLU A 371 -3.18 -4.92 -6.63
C GLU A 371 -3.75 -4.40 -7.95
N LEU A 372 -4.92 -3.75 -7.94
CA LEU A 372 -5.52 -3.15 -9.13
C LEU A 372 -4.63 -2.04 -9.70
N GLU A 373 -4.02 -1.21 -8.86
CA GLU A 373 -3.04 -0.22 -9.28
C GLU A 373 -1.79 -0.86 -9.89
N ALA A 374 -1.27 -1.91 -9.28
CA ALA A 374 -0.12 -2.64 -9.82
C ALA A 374 -0.44 -3.24 -11.21
N ARG A 375 -1.63 -3.82 -11.38
CA ARG A 375 -2.10 -4.34 -12.68
C ARG A 375 -2.28 -3.22 -13.70
N LYS A 376 -2.82 -2.07 -13.29
CA LYS A 376 -2.95 -0.91 -14.16
C LYS A 376 -1.57 -0.46 -14.65
N ARG A 377 -0.60 -0.26 -13.74
CA ARG A 377 0.78 0.12 -14.12
C ARG A 377 1.42 -0.89 -15.08
N PHE A 378 1.17 -2.19 -14.87
CA PHE A 378 1.63 -3.23 -15.78
C PHE A 378 1.00 -3.12 -17.17
N LEU A 379 -0.31 -2.88 -17.25
CA LEU A 379 -0.99 -2.66 -18.53
C LEU A 379 -0.52 -1.38 -19.22
N ASP A 380 -0.34 -0.29 -18.47
CA ASP A 380 0.19 0.98 -18.99
C ASP A 380 1.60 0.76 -19.57
N ALA A 381 2.46 -0.02 -18.89
CA ALA A 381 3.77 -0.39 -19.41
C ALA A 381 3.72 -1.30 -20.65
N LEU A 382 2.74 -2.20 -20.75
CA LEU A 382 2.55 -3.01 -21.96
C LEU A 382 2.12 -2.16 -23.16
N VAL A 383 1.28 -1.15 -22.94
CA VAL A 383 0.90 -0.18 -23.99
C VAL A 383 2.12 0.62 -24.44
N GLU A 384 2.95 1.09 -23.50
CA GLU A 384 4.20 1.80 -23.82
C GLU A 384 5.15 0.91 -24.65
N ILE A 385 5.29 -0.37 -24.32
CA ILE A 385 6.10 -1.32 -25.10
C ILE A 385 5.51 -1.54 -26.51
N ASP A 386 4.19 -1.59 -26.66
CA ASP A 386 3.54 -1.76 -27.97
C ASP A 386 3.74 -0.52 -28.87
N ASP A 387 3.70 0.68 -28.28
CA ASP A 387 4.00 1.94 -28.96
C ASP A 387 5.48 1.97 -29.42
N GLU A 388 6.42 1.60 -28.54
CA GLU A 388 7.85 1.51 -28.89
C GLU A 388 8.10 0.45 -29.98
N LEU A 389 7.45 -0.72 -29.89
CA LEU A 389 7.54 -1.77 -30.92
C LEU A 389 7.03 -1.28 -32.26
N THR A 390 5.96 -0.49 -32.26
CA THR A 390 5.42 0.12 -33.47
C THR A 390 6.43 1.07 -34.11
N GLU A 391 7.08 1.94 -33.32
CA GLU A 391 8.14 2.83 -33.80
C GLU A 391 9.35 2.06 -34.36
N ILE A 392 9.76 0.98 -33.69
CA ILE A 392 10.84 0.09 -34.15
C ILE A 392 10.45 -0.56 -35.49
N ILE A 393 9.22 -1.06 -35.62
CA ILE A 393 8.73 -1.67 -36.87
C ILE A 393 8.71 -0.64 -38.01
N GLU A 394 8.24 0.58 -37.75
CA GLU A 394 8.25 1.66 -38.73
C GLU A 394 9.68 2.01 -39.16
N THR A 395 10.61 2.12 -38.20
CA THR A 395 12.03 2.37 -38.45
C THR A 395 12.66 1.25 -39.25
N MET A 396 12.43 -0.01 -38.90
CA MET A 396 12.92 -1.18 -39.65
C MET A 396 12.34 -1.20 -41.07
N THR A 397 11.06 -0.86 -41.24
CA THR A 397 10.42 -0.80 -42.55
C THR A 397 10.98 0.34 -43.40
N HIS A 398 11.30 1.48 -42.77
CA HIS A 398 11.98 2.59 -43.43
C HIS A 398 13.40 2.20 -43.86
N CYS A 399 14.20 1.61 -42.97
CA CYS A 399 15.54 1.11 -43.26
C CYS A 399 15.52 0.08 -44.40
N LYS A 400 14.57 -0.86 -44.38
CA LYS A 400 14.39 -1.85 -45.46
C LYS A 400 14.10 -1.19 -46.80
N ARG A 401 13.17 -0.22 -46.85
CA ARG A 401 12.86 0.55 -48.07
C ARG A 401 14.08 1.31 -48.58
N GLN A 402 14.85 1.93 -47.67
CA GLN A 402 16.10 2.59 -48.05
C GLN A 402 17.12 1.60 -48.62
N LEU A 403 17.29 0.43 -47.98
CA LEU A 403 18.19 -0.62 -48.43
C LEU A 403 17.82 -1.14 -49.82
N GLU A 404 16.53 -1.35 -50.08
CA GLU A 404 16.00 -1.79 -51.38
C GLU A 404 16.08 -0.70 -52.46
N SER A 405 16.12 0.59 -52.06
CA SER A 405 16.22 1.73 -52.97
C SER A 405 17.66 2.08 -53.39
N LEU A 406 18.66 1.51 -52.73
CA LEU A 406 20.05 1.76 -53.11
C LEU A 406 20.39 1.00 -54.41
N PRO A 407 20.98 1.67 -55.43
CA PRO A 407 21.49 0.99 -56.62
C PRO A 407 22.58 -0.02 -56.20
N SER A 408 22.89 -1.03 -57.01
CA SER A 408 23.88 -2.08 -56.69
C SER A 408 25.25 -1.46 -56.36
N MET A 409 25.44 -1.10 -55.10
CA MET A 409 26.59 -0.39 -54.59
C MET A 409 27.50 -1.40 -53.91
N ASN A 410 28.81 -1.20 -54.07
CA ASN A 410 29.81 -2.07 -53.51
C ASN A 410 29.90 -1.85 -51.98
N TRP A 411 29.07 -2.59 -51.23
CA TRP A 411 28.88 -2.46 -49.79
C TRP A 411 30.16 -2.57 -48.97
N ASP A 412 31.16 -3.28 -49.49
CA ASP A 412 32.47 -3.45 -48.83
C ASP A 412 33.20 -2.11 -48.64
N GLU A 413 33.07 -1.19 -49.60
CA GLU A 413 33.72 0.13 -49.56
C GLU A 413 33.11 1.00 -48.43
N ARG A 414 31.78 1.00 -48.29
CA ARG A 414 31.08 1.81 -47.27
C ARG A 414 31.18 1.22 -45.87
N VAL A 415 31.20 -0.10 -45.73
CA VAL A 415 31.46 -0.75 -44.43
C VAL A 415 32.87 -0.41 -43.93
N ARG A 416 33.86 -0.29 -44.83
CA ARG A 416 35.22 0.12 -44.49
C ARG A 416 35.26 1.56 -43.95
N GLU A 417 34.63 2.50 -44.64
CA GLU A 417 34.58 3.90 -44.21
C GLU A 417 33.84 4.10 -42.87
N LEU A 418 32.75 3.37 -42.64
CA LEU A 418 32.03 3.42 -41.35
C LEU A 418 32.87 2.87 -40.19
N ARG A 419 33.68 1.83 -40.43
CA ARG A 419 34.62 1.31 -39.43
C ARG A 419 35.73 2.31 -39.11
N GLU A 420 36.24 3.02 -40.12
CA GLU A 420 37.22 4.09 -39.92
C GLU A 420 36.62 5.23 -39.08
N LEU A 421 35.41 5.69 -39.40
CA LEU A 421 34.72 6.73 -38.62
C LEU A 421 34.48 6.31 -37.16
N LEU A 422 34.06 5.06 -36.94
CA LEU A 422 33.83 4.51 -35.60
C LEU A 422 35.13 4.48 -34.78
N ALA A 423 36.26 4.14 -35.42
CA ALA A 423 37.56 4.14 -34.76
C ALA A 423 37.98 5.57 -34.35
N THR A 424 37.76 6.56 -35.21
CA THR A 424 38.04 7.97 -34.90
C THR A 424 37.20 8.49 -33.74
N LEU A 425 35.91 8.17 -33.71
CA LEU A 425 35.01 8.60 -32.63
C LEU A 425 35.34 7.95 -31.29
N LYS A 426 35.76 6.69 -31.28
CA LYS A 426 36.24 6.03 -30.05
C LYS A 426 37.48 6.71 -29.50
N GLN A 427 38.43 7.07 -30.37
CA GLN A 427 39.63 7.78 -29.97
C GLN A 427 39.31 9.15 -29.33
N ASP A 428 38.43 9.95 -29.97
CA ASP A 428 38.02 11.27 -29.42
C ASP A 428 37.34 11.13 -28.05
N LEU A 429 36.56 10.06 -27.84
CA LEU A 429 35.89 9.81 -26.57
C LEU A 429 36.88 9.45 -25.45
N ASP A 430 37.91 8.65 -25.77
CA ASP A 430 38.98 8.32 -24.82
C ASP A 430 39.83 9.56 -24.48
N ASP A 431 40.16 10.39 -25.47
CA ASP A 431 40.90 11.65 -25.27
C ASP A 431 40.14 12.61 -24.34
N ARG A 432 38.82 12.76 -24.53
CA ARG A 432 37.96 13.56 -23.64
C ARG A 432 37.87 13.00 -22.23
N ARG A 433 37.92 11.67 -22.09
CA ARG A 433 37.89 11.01 -20.78
C ARG A 433 39.16 11.29 -20.00
N GLU A 434 40.31 11.26 -20.66
CA GLU A 434 41.60 11.65 -20.06
C GLU A 434 41.64 13.14 -19.70
N ALA A 435 41.14 14.01 -20.58
CA ALA A 435 40.99 15.44 -20.28
C ALA A 435 40.11 15.68 -19.03
N SER A 436 39.01 14.93 -18.87
CA SER A 436 38.14 15.02 -17.69
C SER A 436 38.86 14.62 -16.40
N LYS A 437 39.72 13.59 -16.43
CA LYS A 437 40.54 13.20 -15.28
C LYS A 437 41.54 14.31 -14.90
N PHE A 438 42.18 14.91 -15.90
CA PHE A 438 43.08 16.04 -15.69
C PHE A 438 42.36 17.24 -15.03
N TRP A 439 41.17 17.60 -15.51
CA TRP A 439 40.37 18.69 -14.93
C TRP A 439 39.93 18.43 -13.49
N LYS A 440 39.57 17.19 -13.14
CA LYS A 440 39.26 16.82 -11.75
C LYS A 440 40.46 17.02 -10.83
N LEU A 441 41.66 16.62 -11.28
CA LEU A 441 42.89 16.82 -10.52
C LEU A 441 43.20 18.31 -10.32
N ILE A 442 43.00 19.16 -11.34
CA ILE A 442 43.16 20.62 -11.24
C ILE A 442 42.23 21.20 -10.17
N LEU A 443 40.96 20.81 -10.17
CA LEU A 443 39.97 21.28 -9.19
C LEU A 443 40.29 20.82 -7.76
N GLU A 444 40.84 19.62 -7.61
CA GLU A 444 41.25 19.07 -6.31
C GLU A 444 42.49 19.79 -5.75
N ILE A 445 43.44 20.13 -6.61
CA ILE A 445 44.60 20.98 -6.25
C ILE A 445 44.14 22.38 -5.83
N GLN A 446 43.16 22.97 -6.54
CA GLN A 446 42.58 24.27 -6.18
C GLN A 446 41.89 24.23 -4.80
N ARG A 447 41.13 23.16 -4.53
CA ARG A 447 40.45 22.97 -3.25
C ARG A 447 41.44 22.87 -2.08
N ILE A 448 42.52 22.10 -2.24
CA ILE A 448 43.59 21.99 -1.23
C ILE A 448 44.34 23.32 -1.04
N GLY A 449 44.46 24.13 -2.09
CA GLY A 449 45.08 25.46 -2.03
C GLY A 449 44.27 26.49 -1.24
N VAL A 450 42.93 26.41 -1.28
CA VAL A 450 42.02 27.30 -0.56
C VAL A 450 42.02 27.03 0.95
N ASP A 451 42.13 25.75 1.35
CA ASP A 451 42.13 25.37 2.77
C ASP A 451 43.47 25.69 3.48
N ALA A 452 44.56 25.85 2.73
CA ALA A 452 45.92 25.97 3.31
C ALA A 452 46.47 27.41 3.44
N MET A 453 45.87 28.42 2.78
CA MET A 453 46.40 29.79 2.80
C MET A 453 45.27 30.81 2.93
N GLY A 454 44.96 31.20 4.16
CA GLY A 454 44.15 32.38 4.46
C GLY A 454 44.75 33.63 3.79
N GLU A 455 43.86 34.38 3.13
CA GLU A 455 44.09 35.54 2.25
C GLU A 455 44.58 35.23 0.81
N SER A 456 43.58 35.05 -0.06
CA SER A 456 43.73 34.83 -1.50
C SER A 456 44.20 36.09 -2.25
N ILE A 457 45.48 36.13 -2.61
CA ILE A 457 45.91 36.88 -3.80
C ILE A 457 45.38 36.13 -5.02
N THR A 458 44.35 36.67 -5.67
CA THR A 458 43.70 36.06 -6.83
C THR A 458 44.68 35.82 -7.98
N LEU A 459 44.51 34.72 -8.71
CA LEU A 459 45.33 34.34 -9.88
C LEU A 459 45.43 35.50 -10.90
N SER A 460 44.35 36.25 -11.08
CA SER A 460 44.29 37.44 -11.94
C SER A 460 45.32 38.51 -11.55
N THR A 461 45.62 38.66 -10.26
CA THR A 461 46.61 39.64 -9.78
C THR A 461 48.03 39.21 -10.14
N ARG A 462 48.32 37.91 -10.03
CA ARG A 462 49.63 37.34 -10.43
C ARG A 462 49.85 37.39 -11.94
N TYR A 463 48.79 37.15 -12.71
CA TYR A 463 48.82 37.26 -14.16
C TYR A 463 49.08 38.70 -14.61
N ARG A 464 48.33 39.70 -14.11
CA ARG A 464 48.60 41.13 -14.43
C ARG A 464 50.03 41.56 -14.08
N SER A 465 50.55 41.15 -12.92
CA SER A 465 51.94 41.41 -12.54
C SER A 465 52.96 40.74 -13.47
N SER A 466 52.60 39.59 -14.05
CA SER A 466 53.47 38.87 -14.98
C SER A 466 53.42 39.47 -16.37
N VAL A 467 52.25 39.89 -16.86
CA VAL A 467 52.10 40.67 -18.11
C VAL A 467 53.00 41.89 -18.09
N ASP A 468 52.94 42.72 -17.03
CA ASP A 468 53.79 43.91 -16.92
C ASP A 468 55.30 43.56 -16.88
N GLY A 469 55.67 42.54 -16.10
CA GLY A 469 57.06 42.10 -16.00
C GLY A 469 57.63 41.51 -17.29
N ILE A 470 56.82 40.75 -18.03
CA ILE A 470 57.22 40.14 -19.30
C ILE A 470 57.25 41.19 -20.41
N ALA A 471 56.29 42.11 -20.44
CA ALA A 471 56.30 43.22 -21.39
C ALA A 471 57.54 44.11 -21.22
N LYS A 472 57.93 44.44 -19.98
CA LYS A 472 59.19 45.15 -19.69
C LYS A 472 60.41 44.40 -20.22
N LYS A 473 60.48 43.08 -20.02
CA LYS A 473 61.58 42.25 -20.51
C LYS A 473 61.64 42.21 -22.03
N LEU A 474 60.50 42.07 -22.71
CA LEU A 474 60.45 42.03 -24.16
C LEU A 474 60.79 43.39 -24.78
N HIS A 475 60.37 44.48 -24.13
CA HIS A 475 60.76 45.82 -24.54
C HIS A 475 62.27 46.07 -24.40
N ALA A 476 62.88 45.58 -23.31
CA ALA A 476 64.33 45.66 -23.11
C ALA A 476 65.14 44.86 -24.16
N LEU A 477 64.49 43.93 -24.87
CA LEU A 477 65.07 43.20 -26.01
C LEU A 477 64.82 43.90 -27.36
N GLU A 478 64.33 45.15 -27.33
CA GLU A 478 64.03 45.99 -28.50
C GLU A 478 63.01 45.36 -29.47
N LEU A 479 62.16 44.46 -28.97
CA LEU A 479 61.08 43.89 -29.76
C LEU A 479 59.94 44.90 -29.87
N ASP A 480 59.63 45.32 -31.09
CA ASP A 480 58.50 46.19 -31.41
C ASP A 480 57.19 45.42 -31.55
N GLN A 481 57.26 44.14 -31.92
CA GLN A 481 56.14 43.23 -32.06
C GLN A 481 56.49 41.82 -31.55
N VAL A 482 55.52 41.17 -30.92
CA VAL A 482 55.63 39.79 -30.40
C VAL A 482 54.34 39.06 -30.70
N GLY A 483 54.40 37.79 -31.10
CA GLY A 483 53.21 36.98 -31.34
C GLY A 483 52.44 36.65 -30.06
N GLU A 484 51.11 36.59 -30.14
CA GLU A 484 50.24 36.34 -28.98
C GLU A 484 50.57 35.02 -28.27
N VAL A 485 50.77 33.93 -29.05
CA VAL A 485 51.10 32.60 -28.50
C VAL A 485 52.38 32.63 -27.68
N TYR A 486 53.40 33.34 -28.16
CA TYR A 486 54.67 33.46 -27.47
C TYR A 486 54.56 34.34 -26.21
N PHE A 487 53.77 35.42 -26.27
CA PHE A 487 53.57 36.32 -25.13
C PHE A 487 52.82 35.63 -23.99
N GLU A 488 51.73 34.93 -24.30
CA GLU A 488 50.95 34.17 -23.31
C GLU A 488 51.78 33.04 -22.69
N PHE A 489 52.54 32.31 -23.50
CA PHE A 489 53.45 31.28 -22.99
C PHE A 489 54.41 31.84 -21.92
N LEU A 490 55.00 33.00 -22.16
CA LEU A 490 55.91 33.65 -21.22
C LEU A 490 55.20 34.15 -19.95
N CYS A 491 53.95 34.62 -20.08
CA CYS A 491 53.14 35.05 -18.95
C CYS A 491 52.75 33.86 -18.07
N ASP A 492 52.29 32.77 -18.67
CA ASP A 492 51.91 31.56 -17.97
C ASP A 492 53.12 30.89 -17.31
N GLU A 493 54.26 30.83 -17.99
CA GLU A 493 55.53 30.34 -17.43
C GLU A 493 55.95 31.19 -16.21
N ALA A 494 55.83 32.51 -16.30
CA ALA A 494 56.15 33.41 -15.18
C ALA A 494 55.17 33.23 -13.99
N VAL A 495 53.87 33.06 -14.24
CA VAL A 495 52.86 32.81 -13.20
C VAL A 495 53.10 31.45 -12.54
N TRP A 496 53.40 30.42 -13.33
CA TRP A 496 53.73 29.09 -12.85
C TRP A 496 54.96 29.12 -11.94
N MET A 497 56.05 29.71 -12.44
CA MET A 497 57.28 29.81 -11.68
C MET A 497 57.05 30.57 -10.37
N LYS A 498 56.36 31.72 -10.37
CA LYS A 498 56.02 32.45 -9.13
C LYS A 498 55.15 31.66 -8.18
N THR A 499 54.20 30.87 -8.70
CA THR A 499 53.25 30.11 -7.88
C THR A 499 53.90 28.91 -7.21
N TYR A 500 54.84 28.25 -7.89
CA TYR A 500 55.47 27.03 -7.41
C TYR A 500 56.91 27.22 -6.95
N HIS A 501 57.49 28.43 -7.03
CA HIS A 501 58.90 28.68 -6.68
C HIS A 501 59.27 28.16 -5.29
N HIS A 502 58.44 28.45 -4.29
CA HIS A 502 58.68 28.01 -2.91
C HIS A 502 58.53 26.49 -2.73
N ARG A 503 57.69 25.83 -3.55
CA ARG A 503 57.49 24.37 -3.52
C ARG A 503 58.55 23.60 -4.31
N SER A 504 59.17 24.24 -5.31
CA SER A 504 60.28 23.64 -6.08
C SER A 504 61.49 23.33 -5.20
N LYS A 505 61.74 24.14 -4.16
CA LYS A 505 62.80 23.92 -3.16
C LYS A 505 62.62 22.64 -2.35
N PHE A 506 61.43 22.08 -2.32
CA PHE A 506 61.11 20.84 -1.61
C PHE A 506 60.90 19.64 -2.57
N GLY A 507 61.14 19.82 -3.87
CA GLY A 507 60.87 18.77 -4.88
C GLY A 507 59.37 18.48 -5.08
N LEU A 508 58.49 19.34 -4.60
CA LEU A 508 57.03 19.17 -4.64
C LEU A 508 56.34 20.04 -5.70
N ALA A 509 57.10 20.77 -6.51
CA ALA A 509 56.54 21.53 -7.63
C ALA A 509 56.32 20.59 -8.83
N PRO A 510 55.12 20.59 -9.44
CA PRO A 510 54.91 19.91 -10.71
C PRO A 510 55.83 20.51 -11.78
N GLU A 511 56.30 19.65 -12.70
CA GLU A 511 57.09 20.07 -13.86
C GLU A 511 56.25 20.98 -14.78
N TRP A 512 56.89 21.98 -15.40
CA TRP A 512 56.21 22.84 -16.37
C TRP A 512 55.73 21.99 -17.55
N PRO A 513 54.42 21.97 -17.86
CA PRO A 513 53.85 20.96 -18.76
C PRO A 513 54.21 21.19 -20.24
N PHE A 514 54.68 22.38 -20.61
CA PHE A 514 55.01 22.72 -21.99
C PHE A 514 56.51 22.54 -22.25
N LYS A 515 56.85 21.52 -23.04
CA LYS A 515 58.25 21.16 -23.37
C LYS A 515 58.84 22.03 -24.49
N GLU A 516 57.98 22.55 -25.36
CA GLU A 516 58.38 23.35 -26.51
C GLU A 516 57.96 24.80 -26.30
N LYS A 517 58.93 25.71 -26.42
CA LYS A 517 58.69 27.14 -26.37
C LYS A 517 58.30 27.61 -27.77
N PRO A 518 57.13 28.27 -27.94
CA PRO A 518 56.73 28.83 -29.23
C PRO A 518 57.82 29.73 -29.82
N GLY A 519 57.85 29.86 -31.14
CA GLY A 519 58.76 30.79 -31.79
C GLY A 519 58.41 32.24 -31.42
N ARG A 520 59.40 33.07 -31.11
CA ARG A 520 59.17 34.49 -30.76
C ARG A 520 58.47 35.31 -31.86
N HIS A 521 58.53 34.84 -33.10
CA HIS A 521 57.89 35.43 -34.29
C HIS A 521 56.67 34.63 -34.75
N ASP A 522 56.17 33.71 -33.92
CA ASP A 522 54.97 32.94 -34.23
C ASP A 522 53.74 33.85 -34.17
N LEU A 523 53.32 34.33 -35.34
CA LEU A 523 52.13 35.16 -35.54
C LEU A 523 50.90 34.33 -35.93
N SER A 524 50.87 33.03 -35.62
CA SER A 524 49.71 32.16 -35.93
C SER A 524 48.39 32.68 -35.35
N LEU A 525 48.43 33.39 -34.22
CA LEU A 525 47.29 34.11 -33.63
C LEU A 525 47.42 35.64 -33.74
N GLY A 526 48.31 36.13 -34.59
CA GLY A 526 48.60 37.56 -34.74
C GLY A 526 49.50 38.13 -33.63
N PRO A 527 49.74 39.45 -33.65
CA PRO A 527 50.54 40.13 -32.64
C PRO A 527 49.82 40.21 -31.30
N SER A 528 50.59 40.21 -30.22
CA SER A 528 50.03 40.16 -28.89
C SER A 528 49.26 41.41 -28.52
N VAL A 529 48.00 41.23 -28.13
CA VAL A 529 47.11 42.33 -27.74
C VAL A 529 47.59 42.92 -26.42
N HIS A 530 48.01 42.07 -25.47
CA HIS A 530 48.49 42.50 -24.16
C HIS A 530 49.83 43.24 -24.23
N TYR A 531 50.77 42.77 -25.03
CA TYR A 531 52.03 43.48 -25.23
C TYR A 531 51.83 44.83 -25.95
N ARG A 532 50.96 44.83 -26.98
CA ARG A 532 50.59 46.05 -27.72
C ARG A 532 49.95 47.08 -26.79
N GLN A 533 48.96 46.67 -26.00
CA GLN A 533 48.30 47.56 -25.04
C GLN A 533 49.29 48.10 -24.01
N TRP A 534 50.16 47.25 -23.47
CA TRP A 534 51.20 47.68 -22.53
C TRP A 534 52.13 48.73 -23.13
N ARG A 535 52.53 48.59 -24.41
CA ARG A 535 53.35 49.60 -25.11
C ARG A 535 52.61 50.93 -25.26
N LEU A 536 51.33 50.90 -25.63
CA LEU A 536 50.48 52.10 -25.72
C LEU A 536 50.38 52.80 -24.36
N ASP A 537 50.10 52.05 -23.29
CA ASP A 537 49.95 52.57 -21.94
C ASP A 537 51.26 53.21 -21.41
N ASN A 538 52.42 52.84 -21.97
CA ASN A 538 53.74 53.38 -21.61
C ASN A 538 54.29 54.40 -22.64
N GLY A 539 53.47 54.87 -23.59
CA GLY A 539 53.86 55.89 -24.56
C GLY A 539 54.90 55.44 -25.60
N LEU A 540 55.00 54.12 -25.83
CA LEU A 540 55.95 53.53 -26.78
C LEU A 540 55.30 53.37 -28.16
N PRO A 541 56.08 53.50 -29.26
CA PRO A 541 55.54 53.30 -30.60
C PRO A 541 55.12 51.84 -30.81
N VAL A 542 53.97 51.67 -31.46
CA VAL A 542 53.43 50.38 -31.92
C VAL A 542 53.48 50.36 -33.45
N PRO A 543 53.98 49.28 -34.09
CA PRO A 543 53.99 49.16 -35.54
C PRO A 543 52.60 49.39 -36.12
N SER A 544 52.46 50.34 -37.05
CA SER A 544 51.20 50.55 -37.77
C SER A 544 50.93 49.32 -38.62
N GLU A 545 49.80 48.65 -38.38
CA GLU A 545 49.33 47.53 -39.19
C GLU A 545 49.33 47.94 -40.66
N THR A 546 50.34 47.49 -41.39
CA THR A 546 50.38 47.63 -42.84
C THR A 546 49.45 46.56 -43.36
N VAL A 547 48.22 46.98 -43.66
CA VAL A 547 47.26 46.22 -44.45
C VAL A 547 47.88 46.05 -45.84
N ALA A 548 48.69 45.02 -46.00
CA ALA A 548 49.10 44.53 -47.31
C ALA A 548 47.99 43.59 -47.80
N GLU A 549 47.20 44.10 -48.75
CA GLU A 549 46.30 43.34 -49.60
C GLU A 549 47.01 42.10 -50.18
N ALA A 550 46.43 40.93 -49.94
CA ALA A 550 46.63 39.75 -50.77
C ALA A 550 45.24 39.27 -51.23
N GLU A 551 44.85 39.74 -52.41
CA GLU A 551 43.73 39.23 -53.18
C GLU A 551 44.03 37.80 -53.69
N ALA A 552 43.18 36.82 -53.37
CA ALA A 552 42.76 35.71 -54.26
C ALA A 552 41.57 34.94 -53.65
N PRO A 553 40.65 34.37 -54.46
CA PRO A 553 39.24 34.32 -54.09
C PRO A 553 38.71 32.95 -53.67
N GLY A 554 37.87 32.95 -52.61
CA GLY A 554 36.61 32.22 -52.57
C GLY A 554 36.59 30.77 -52.06
N ARG A 555 36.27 30.56 -50.76
CA ARG A 555 35.13 29.73 -50.30
C ARG A 555 34.98 29.71 -48.76
N ARG A 556 33.94 30.41 -48.32
CA ARG A 556 33.02 30.17 -47.17
C ARG A 556 33.62 29.69 -45.83
N THR A 557 33.92 30.64 -44.95
CA THR A 557 33.97 30.45 -43.49
C THR A 557 33.01 31.35 -42.70
N GLY A 558 32.15 32.13 -43.37
CA GLY A 558 31.15 32.99 -42.70
C GLY A 558 29.98 32.27 -42.02
N VAL A 559 29.81 30.95 -42.20
CA VAL A 559 28.61 30.24 -41.72
C VAL A 559 28.73 29.77 -40.27
N ALA A 560 29.93 29.63 -39.71
CA ALA A 560 30.11 29.09 -38.36
C ALA A 560 29.86 30.13 -37.27
N HIS A 561 30.31 31.38 -37.46
CA HIS A 561 30.16 32.44 -36.47
C HIS A 561 28.72 32.99 -36.46
N GLU A 562 28.10 33.17 -37.63
CA GLU A 562 26.68 33.52 -37.72
C GLU A 562 25.76 32.40 -37.21
N LYS A 563 26.09 31.12 -37.40
CA LYS A 563 25.31 30.02 -36.79
C LYS A 563 25.45 29.99 -35.29
N TYR A 564 26.65 30.24 -34.75
CA TYR A 564 26.86 30.26 -33.31
C TYR A 564 26.16 31.45 -32.64
N GLU A 565 26.21 32.64 -33.24
CA GLU A 565 25.42 33.80 -32.79
C GLU A 565 23.92 33.60 -32.97
N ALA A 566 23.46 33.02 -34.09
CA ALA A 566 22.05 32.72 -34.30
C ALA A 566 21.53 31.62 -33.36
N GLN A 567 22.38 30.68 -32.97
CA GLN A 567 22.08 29.63 -31.99
C GLN A 567 22.04 30.20 -30.57
N MET A 568 22.97 31.09 -30.21
CA MET A 568 22.95 31.80 -28.92
C MET A 568 21.76 32.75 -28.80
N ARG A 569 21.37 33.45 -29.89
CA ARG A 569 20.13 34.25 -29.93
C ARG A 569 18.87 33.38 -29.85
N ARG A 570 18.84 32.21 -30.50
CA ARG A 570 17.73 31.24 -30.37
C ARG A 570 17.60 30.66 -28.96
N ILE A 571 18.72 30.40 -28.27
CA ILE A 571 18.70 29.92 -26.88
C ILE A 571 18.24 31.04 -25.93
N GLN A 572 18.66 32.29 -26.14
CA GLN A 572 18.16 33.44 -25.36
C GLN A 572 16.67 33.76 -25.64
N THR A 573 16.21 33.57 -26.88
CA THR A 573 14.80 33.82 -27.25
C THR A 573 13.89 32.68 -26.78
N ALA A 574 14.38 31.42 -26.76
CA ALA A 574 13.66 30.28 -26.19
C ALA A 574 13.60 30.34 -24.64
N ALA A 575 14.63 30.86 -23.98
CA ALA A 575 14.63 31.08 -22.54
C ALA A 575 13.68 32.23 -22.12
N LEU A 576 13.42 33.20 -23.00
CA LEU A 576 12.47 34.30 -22.78
C LEU A 576 11.03 33.96 -23.23
N SER A 577 10.82 33.00 -24.13
CA SER A 577 9.46 32.52 -24.48
C SER A 577 8.93 31.44 -23.53
N ALA A 578 9.81 30.72 -22.81
CA ALA A 578 9.41 29.75 -21.79
C ALA A 578 8.86 30.39 -20.49
N THR A 579 9.05 31.70 -20.31
CA THR A 579 8.50 32.46 -19.17
C THR A 579 7.09 33.01 -19.41
N ASP A 580 6.59 33.02 -20.66
CA ASP A 580 5.25 33.53 -21.01
C ASP A 580 4.19 32.41 -21.22
N GLU A 581 4.61 31.14 -21.24
CA GLU A 581 3.69 29.98 -21.39
C GLU A 581 3.19 29.39 -20.05
N VAL A 582 3.65 29.92 -18.91
CA VAL A 582 3.18 29.51 -17.57
C VAL A 582 1.87 30.22 -17.15
N GLN A 583 1.34 31.14 -17.97
CA GLN A 583 0.05 31.82 -17.73
C GLN A 583 -1.15 31.26 -18.51
N ARG A 584 -1.03 30.09 -19.16
CA ARG A 584 -2.17 29.45 -19.85
C ARG A 584 -2.37 28.00 -19.41
N LEU A 585 -2.93 27.81 -18.21
CA LEU A 585 -3.69 26.61 -17.89
C LEU A 585 -5.07 27.00 -17.31
N SER A 586 -6.07 26.62 -18.11
CA SER A 586 -7.49 26.40 -17.79
C SER A 586 -8.38 27.60 -17.40
N PRO A 587 -9.54 27.78 -18.06
CA PRO A 587 -10.49 28.82 -17.73
C PRO A 587 -11.13 28.51 -16.36
N VAL A 588 -10.98 29.44 -15.42
CA VAL A 588 -11.89 29.54 -14.28
C VAL A 588 -13.26 29.86 -14.84
N ILE A 589 -14.18 28.90 -14.77
CA ILE A 589 -15.60 29.14 -15.03
C ILE A 589 -16.08 30.07 -13.92
N LEU A 590 -16.23 31.36 -14.25
CA LEU A 590 -17.03 32.29 -13.46
C LEU A 590 -18.50 31.88 -13.63
N LEU A 591 -19.03 31.19 -12.63
CA LEU A 591 -20.47 31.13 -12.42
C LEU A 591 -20.86 32.33 -11.56
N ASP A 592 -21.59 33.26 -12.17
CA ASP A 592 -22.32 34.31 -11.47
C ASP A 592 -23.43 33.63 -10.64
N GLU A 593 -23.39 33.85 -9.32
CA GLU A 593 -24.34 33.41 -8.27
C GLU A 593 -24.17 32.01 -7.62
N PRO A 594 -24.47 31.90 -6.31
CA PRO A 594 -23.71 31.03 -5.39
C PRO A 594 -24.31 29.64 -5.22
N LEU A 595 -23.56 28.61 -5.62
CA LEU A 595 -23.78 27.24 -5.16
C LEU A 595 -22.83 26.94 -3.99
N VAL A 596 -23.30 27.23 -2.78
CA VAL A 596 -22.76 26.67 -1.54
C VAL A 596 -23.20 25.20 -1.49
N LEU A 597 -22.43 24.31 -2.10
CA LEU A 597 -22.51 22.88 -1.82
C LEU A 597 -21.80 22.62 -0.48
N ILE A 598 -22.47 22.99 0.61
CA ILE A 598 -22.42 22.17 1.82
C ILE A 598 -23.03 20.84 1.38
N PRO A 599 -22.33 19.68 1.47
CA PRO A 599 -23.03 18.41 1.41
C PRO A 599 -24.11 18.51 2.47
N ASP A 600 -25.37 18.32 2.07
CA ASP A 600 -26.54 18.40 2.93
C ASP A 600 -26.49 17.30 4.00
N PHE A 601 -25.57 17.47 4.96
CA PHE A 601 -25.67 16.96 6.32
C PHE A 601 -26.46 18.00 7.11
N ARG A 602 -27.68 18.32 6.65
CA ARG A 602 -28.78 18.41 7.61
C ARG A 602 -28.89 17.04 8.26
N ALA A 603 -28.08 16.86 9.31
CA ALA A 603 -28.47 15.97 10.38
C ALA A 603 -29.92 16.32 10.72
N ASN A 604 -30.79 15.33 10.58
CA ASN A 604 -31.93 15.20 11.45
C ASN A 604 -31.47 15.55 12.87
N LYS A 605 -31.73 16.78 13.32
CA LYS A 605 -31.94 17.24 14.70
C LYS A 605 -31.04 16.72 15.85
N ALA A 606 -29.88 16.10 15.64
CA ALA A 606 -29.09 15.59 16.76
C ALA A 606 -27.58 15.50 16.49
N MET A 607 -26.87 16.63 16.64
CA MET A 607 -25.53 16.64 17.27
C MET A 607 -25.55 17.66 18.43
N PRO A 608 -26.20 17.32 19.57
CA PRO A 608 -26.49 18.28 20.64
C PRO A 608 -25.28 18.80 21.44
N TRP A 609 -24.05 18.32 21.17
CA TRP A 609 -22.84 18.69 21.92
C TRP A 609 -21.88 19.64 21.18
N ILE A 610 -22.12 19.98 19.92
CA ILE A 610 -21.33 21.00 19.21
C ILE A 610 -22.08 22.34 19.31
N LYS A 611 -21.53 23.29 20.10
CA LYS A 611 -22.01 24.69 20.11
C LYS A 611 -21.95 25.25 18.68
N PRO A 612 -22.88 26.14 18.28
CA PRO A 612 -22.85 26.73 16.95
C PRO A 612 -21.50 27.40 16.69
N PHE A 613 -20.88 27.03 15.57
CA PHE A 613 -19.63 27.64 15.11
C PHE A 613 -19.79 29.17 14.95
N PRO A 614 -18.69 29.95 15.05
CA PRO A 614 -18.72 31.40 14.91
C PRO A 614 -19.35 31.87 13.59
N SER A 615 -19.85 33.11 13.58
CA SER A 615 -20.41 33.73 12.37
C SER A 615 -19.37 33.81 11.25
N MET A 616 -19.83 33.98 9.99
CA MET A 616 -18.96 34.09 8.81
C MET A 616 -17.90 35.20 8.96
N ASP A 617 -18.25 36.32 9.59
CA ASP A 617 -17.34 37.45 9.80
C ASP A 617 -16.22 37.10 10.79
N THR A 618 -16.54 36.36 11.86
CA THR A 618 -15.53 35.86 12.80
C THR A 618 -14.61 34.81 12.14
N ARG A 619 -15.12 33.98 11.21
CA ARG A 619 -14.28 33.02 10.47
C ARG A 619 -13.29 33.71 9.54
N LYS A 620 -13.68 34.80 8.87
CA LYS A 620 -12.79 35.53 7.96
C LYS A 620 -11.57 36.11 8.69
N ALA A 621 -11.76 36.66 9.89
CA ALA A 621 -10.66 37.17 10.72
C ALA A 621 -9.71 36.06 11.22
N ILE A 622 -10.23 34.86 11.51
CA ILE A 622 -9.44 33.74 12.03
C ILE A 622 -8.41 33.22 11.01
N TRP A 623 -8.76 33.15 9.73
CA TRP A 623 -7.87 32.59 8.70
C TRP A 623 -6.81 33.58 8.20
N GLU A 624 -7.12 34.87 8.18
CA GLU A 624 -6.21 35.88 7.62
C GLU A 624 -5.09 36.29 8.60
N ASP A 625 -5.34 36.28 9.92
CA ASP A 625 -4.40 36.80 10.92
C ASP A 625 -3.77 35.73 11.85
N LEU A 626 -4.46 34.62 12.18
CA LEU A 626 -3.91 33.60 13.10
C LEU A 626 -3.04 32.52 12.44
N LEU A 627 -3.36 32.14 11.20
CA LEU A 627 -2.88 30.89 10.61
C LEU A 627 -1.98 31.22 9.42
N ASP A 628 -0.68 30.94 9.56
CA ASP A 628 0.29 31.01 8.47
C ASP A 628 0.02 29.87 7.46
N PHE A 629 -1.05 30.04 6.68
CA PHE A 629 -1.55 29.02 5.75
C PHE A 629 -0.49 28.64 4.72
N ASN A 630 0.24 29.64 4.22
CA ASN A 630 1.33 29.43 3.27
C ASN A 630 2.40 28.51 3.86
N ARG A 631 2.82 28.68 5.11
CA ARG A 631 3.84 27.80 5.69
C ARG A 631 3.30 26.47 6.20
N LEU A 632 2.09 26.45 6.77
CA LEU A 632 1.55 25.31 7.50
C LEU A 632 0.74 24.34 6.63
N VAL A 633 0.22 24.78 5.48
CA VAL A 633 -0.59 23.95 4.57
C VAL A 633 0.06 23.79 3.21
N LEU A 634 0.62 24.85 2.63
CA LEU A 634 1.20 24.80 1.28
C LEU A 634 2.70 24.46 1.31
N SER A 635 3.48 25.25 2.04
CA SER A 635 4.93 25.39 1.95
C SER A 635 5.42 25.89 0.58
N GLU A 636 6.72 26.16 0.47
CA GLU A 636 7.38 26.45 -0.81
C GLU A 636 7.15 25.28 -1.77
N ASP A 637 6.83 25.59 -3.03
CA ASP A 637 6.53 24.62 -4.09
C ASP A 637 5.43 23.60 -3.75
N ARG A 638 4.51 23.95 -2.83
CA ARG A 638 3.43 23.07 -2.37
C ARG A 638 3.92 21.79 -1.70
N ALA A 639 5.14 21.77 -1.15
CA ALA A 639 5.75 20.57 -0.59
C ALA A 639 4.91 19.92 0.54
N VAL A 640 4.29 20.73 1.41
CA VAL A 640 3.42 20.21 2.48
C VAL A 640 2.13 19.64 1.91
N TYR A 641 1.55 20.31 0.92
CA TYR A 641 0.32 19.85 0.29
C TYR A 641 0.49 18.52 -0.45
N ASN A 642 1.56 18.38 -1.22
CA ASN A 642 1.88 17.13 -1.92
C ASN A 642 2.07 15.98 -0.92
N GLU A 643 2.64 16.26 0.25
CA GLU A 643 2.77 15.27 1.32
C GLU A 643 1.42 14.93 1.97
N VAL A 644 0.51 15.90 2.13
CA VAL A 644 -0.87 15.63 2.54
C VAL A 644 -1.57 14.69 1.55
N GLU A 645 -1.47 14.93 0.24
CA GLU A 645 -2.03 14.03 -0.79
C GLU A 645 -1.46 12.61 -0.69
N ARG A 646 -0.17 12.47 -0.34
CA ARG A 646 0.48 11.17 -0.14
C ARG A 646 -0.01 10.43 1.12
N LEU A 647 -0.36 11.17 2.16
CA LEU A 647 -0.77 10.61 3.46
C LEU A 647 -2.25 10.24 3.51
N VAL A 648 -3.08 10.89 2.69
CA VAL A 648 -4.52 10.72 2.67
C VAL A 648 -4.92 9.66 1.63
N SER A 649 -6.04 8.96 1.85
CA SER A 649 -6.58 8.03 0.86
C SER A 649 -6.80 8.74 -0.50
N PRO A 650 -6.44 8.13 -1.65
CA PRO A 650 -6.61 8.74 -2.97
C PRO A 650 -8.06 9.11 -3.32
N ILE A 651 -9.03 8.53 -2.61
CA ILE A 651 -10.47 8.78 -2.78
C ILE A 651 -10.87 10.09 -2.08
N LEU A 652 -10.08 10.57 -1.13
CA LEU A 652 -10.35 11.77 -0.36
C LEU A 652 -9.48 12.92 -0.84
N THR A 653 -9.95 14.14 -0.62
CA THR A 653 -9.19 15.35 -0.91
C THR A 653 -9.30 16.35 0.22
N ILE A 654 -8.24 17.12 0.41
CA ILE A 654 -8.26 18.37 1.18
C ILE A 654 -8.05 19.49 0.17
N ALA A 655 -8.99 20.42 0.12
CA ALA A 655 -8.95 21.60 -0.74
C ALA A 655 -9.18 22.86 0.09
N TRP A 656 -9.15 24.03 -0.55
CA TRP A 656 -9.53 25.28 0.09
C TRP A 656 -10.21 26.22 -0.89
N ARG A 657 -11.00 27.13 -0.34
CA ARG A 657 -11.59 28.22 -1.10
C ARG A 657 -10.69 29.44 -1.02
N ILE A 658 -10.40 30.04 -2.17
CA ILE A 658 -9.65 31.30 -2.26
C ILE A 658 -10.66 32.44 -2.52
N VAL A 659 -10.56 33.52 -1.75
CA VAL A 659 -11.35 34.74 -1.95
C VAL A 659 -10.37 35.92 -1.87
N PHE A 660 -10.34 36.75 -2.92
CA PHE A 660 -9.37 37.86 -3.07
C PHE A 660 -7.89 37.43 -2.92
N GLY A 661 -7.53 36.28 -3.50
CA GLY A 661 -6.16 35.75 -3.43
C GLY A 661 -5.76 35.16 -2.08
N LYS A 662 -6.67 35.10 -1.10
CA LYS A 662 -6.42 34.53 0.23
C LYS A 662 -7.27 33.27 0.49
N PRO A 663 -6.72 32.24 1.14
CA PRO A 663 -7.48 31.06 1.56
C PRO A 663 -8.43 31.43 2.71
N VAL A 664 -9.73 31.15 2.54
CA VAL A 664 -10.77 31.50 3.54
C VAL A 664 -11.46 30.29 4.18
N SER A 665 -11.25 29.08 3.65
CA SER A 665 -11.82 27.86 4.21
C SER A 665 -11.08 26.62 3.73
N LEU A 666 -10.78 25.68 4.61
CA LEU A 666 -10.42 24.30 4.25
C LEU A 666 -11.68 23.47 3.98
N ILE A 667 -11.59 22.60 2.97
CA ILE A 667 -12.64 21.69 2.53
C ILE A 667 -12.06 20.28 2.62
N VAL A 668 -12.78 19.37 3.28
CA VAL A 668 -12.43 17.95 3.35
C VAL A 668 -13.59 17.18 2.72
N GLY A 669 -13.29 16.31 1.76
CA GLY A 669 -14.32 15.60 1.03
C GLY A 669 -13.80 14.44 0.21
N VAL A 670 -14.67 13.92 -0.65
CA VAL A 670 -14.33 12.95 -1.68
C VAL A 670 -13.71 13.70 -2.86
N ASP A 671 -12.60 13.22 -3.40
CA ASP A 671 -12.05 13.79 -4.63
C ASP A 671 -13.11 13.66 -5.75
N PRO A 672 -13.41 14.73 -6.51
CA PRO A 672 -14.44 14.72 -7.55
C PRO A 672 -14.31 13.57 -8.57
N LYS A 673 -13.10 13.05 -8.81
CA LYS A 673 -12.87 11.88 -9.67
C LYS A 673 -13.56 10.61 -9.15
N PHE A 674 -13.90 10.59 -7.87
CA PHE A 674 -14.51 9.46 -7.15
C PHE A 674 -15.90 9.78 -6.61
N ASP A 675 -16.62 10.77 -7.17
CA ASP A 675 -17.92 11.22 -6.64
C ASP A 675 -18.98 10.09 -6.56
N ASN A 676 -18.89 9.09 -7.44
CA ASN A 676 -19.72 7.88 -7.39
C ASN A 676 -19.62 7.12 -6.05
N PHE A 677 -18.53 7.29 -5.31
CA PHE A 677 -18.31 6.66 -4.00
C PHE A 677 -18.81 7.51 -2.82
N SER A 678 -19.29 8.74 -3.04
CA SER A 678 -19.76 9.64 -1.97
C SER A 678 -20.97 9.10 -1.19
N ALA A 679 -21.75 8.21 -1.82
CA ALA A 679 -22.86 7.50 -1.17
C ALA A 679 -22.38 6.35 -0.26
N SER A 680 -21.14 5.88 -0.41
CA SER A 680 -20.60 4.74 0.36
C SER A 680 -20.48 5.10 1.85
N PRO A 681 -21.06 4.29 2.75
CA PRO A 681 -20.89 4.49 4.19
C PRO A 681 -19.43 4.47 4.64
N PHE A 682 -18.59 3.68 3.99
CA PHE A 682 -17.15 3.61 4.27
C PHE A 682 -16.46 4.93 3.93
N VAL A 683 -16.69 5.45 2.72
CA VAL A 683 -16.10 6.73 2.30
C VAL A 683 -16.57 7.86 3.19
N ARG A 684 -17.84 7.86 3.62
CA ARG A 684 -18.36 8.86 4.57
C ARG A 684 -17.67 8.79 5.94
N LEU A 685 -17.37 7.59 6.45
CA LEU A 685 -16.61 7.41 7.69
C LEU A 685 -15.18 7.93 7.54
N GLU A 686 -14.52 7.63 6.42
CA GLU A 686 -13.16 8.09 6.14
C GLU A 686 -13.10 9.62 5.93
N VAL A 687 -14.06 10.23 5.24
CA VAL A 687 -14.21 11.71 5.16
C VAL A 687 -14.36 12.30 6.56
N ARG A 688 -15.21 11.72 7.41
CA ARG A 688 -15.43 12.19 8.78
C ARG A 688 -14.15 12.10 9.61
N ARG A 689 -13.43 11.00 9.48
CA ARG A 689 -12.16 10.76 10.19
C ARG A 689 -11.09 11.77 9.75
N LEU A 690 -10.92 11.97 8.45
CA LEU A 690 -10.00 12.98 7.93
C LEU A 690 -10.40 14.39 8.37
N TRP A 691 -11.70 14.69 8.36
CA TRP A 691 -12.22 15.97 8.86
C TRP A 691 -11.88 16.18 10.35
N GLN A 692 -12.00 15.14 11.18
CA GLN A 692 -11.57 15.21 12.58
C GLN A 692 -10.08 15.51 12.72
N TYR A 693 -9.22 14.91 11.87
CA TYR A 693 -7.79 15.20 11.86
C TYR A 693 -7.49 16.66 11.50
N VAL A 694 -8.17 17.19 10.48
CA VAL A 694 -8.03 18.59 10.07
C VAL A 694 -8.53 19.52 11.17
N CYS A 695 -9.67 19.23 11.79
CA CYS A 695 -10.17 20.01 12.92
C CYS A 695 -9.17 20.01 14.08
N HIS A 696 -8.65 18.85 14.47
CA HIS A 696 -7.65 18.73 15.52
C HIS A 696 -6.37 19.53 15.17
N TRP A 697 -5.92 19.47 13.92
CA TRP A 697 -4.81 20.29 13.43
C TRP A 697 -5.09 21.80 13.52
N VAL A 698 -6.27 22.27 13.08
CA VAL A 698 -6.64 23.70 13.16
C VAL A 698 -6.59 24.18 14.60
N LEU A 699 -7.12 23.39 15.55
CA LEU A 699 -7.10 23.73 16.97
C LEU A 699 -5.65 23.86 17.47
N PHE A 700 -4.75 22.96 17.06
CA PHE A 700 -3.32 23.07 17.34
C PHE A 700 -2.69 24.34 16.74
N ALA A 701 -2.94 24.61 15.45
CA ALA A 701 -2.40 25.78 14.77
C ALA A 701 -2.86 27.08 15.43
N THR A 702 -4.12 27.17 15.88
CA THR A 702 -4.64 28.35 16.58
C THR A 702 -4.01 28.60 17.96
N LYS A 703 -3.38 27.60 18.56
CA LYS A 703 -2.57 27.77 19.79
C LYS A 703 -1.14 28.24 19.50
N GLY A 704 -0.80 28.45 18.24
CA GLY A 704 0.55 28.81 17.81
C GLY A 704 1.46 27.62 17.48
N HIS A 705 0.94 26.38 17.47
CA HIS A 705 1.76 25.25 17.08
C HIS A 705 2.09 25.28 15.59
N ARG A 706 3.38 25.18 15.23
CA ARG A 706 3.85 25.17 13.84
C ARG A 706 3.84 23.78 13.18
N THR A 707 2.99 22.87 13.63
CA THR A 707 2.91 21.54 13.02
C THR A 707 2.22 21.73 11.68
N THR A 708 2.86 21.34 10.58
CA THR A 708 2.21 21.42 9.28
C THR A 708 1.04 20.44 9.25
N LEU A 709 0.09 20.66 8.35
CA LEU A 709 -1.05 19.76 8.21
C LEU A 709 -0.57 18.33 7.89
N SER A 710 0.45 18.18 7.04
CA SER A 710 1.05 16.88 6.70
C SER A 710 1.63 16.17 7.92
N ASP A 711 2.45 16.86 8.72
CA ASP A 711 3.09 16.28 9.91
C ASP A 711 2.04 15.81 10.93
N HIS A 712 0.97 16.59 11.05
CA HIS A 712 -0.11 16.31 11.98
C HIS A 712 -0.92 15.08 11.57
N ILE A 713 -1.30 14.99 10.29
CA ILE A 713 -1.99 13.82 9.75
C ILE A 713 -1.12 12.58 9.90
N ALA A 714 0.18 12.69 9.58
CA ALA A 714 1.12 11.58 9.72
C ALA A 714 1.22 11.08 11.17
N LEU A 715 1.26 11.99 12.15
CA LEU A 715 1.25 11.64 13.57
C LEU A 715 -0.02 10.88 13.98
N LEU A 716 -1.19 11.33 13.53
CA LEU A 716 -2.46 10.69 13.88
C LEU A 716 -2.59 9.31 13.24
N LEU A 717 -2.19 9.16 11.97
CA LEU A 717 -2.14 7.87 11.29
C LEU A 717 -1.18 6.90 12.00
N ALA A 718 -0.04 7.40 12.46
CA ALA A 718 0.92 6.63 13.25
C ALA A 718 0.34 6.14 14.59
N LYS A 719 -0.33 7.03 15.34
CA LYS A 719 -1.00 6.65 16.60
C LYS A 719 -2.05 5.58 16.37
N GLU A 720 -2.83 5.69 15.29
CA GLU A 720 -3.87 4.71 14.99
C GLU A 720 -3.31 3.34 14.61
N LYS A 721 -2.20 3.29 13.86
CA LYS A 721 -1.50 2.02 13.57
C LYS A 721 -1.09 1.28 14.84
N LEU A 722 -0.80 2.00 15.90
CA LEU A 722 -0.44 1.46 17.22
C LEU A 722 -1.65 1.18 18.12
N GLY A 723 -2.87 1.34 17.62
CA GLY A 723 -4.09 1.13 18.40
C GLY A 723 -4.30 2.19 19.49
N LEU A 724 -3.71 3.38 19.34
CA LEU A 724 -3.94 4.54 20.21
C LEU A 724 -4.95 5.47 19.52
N PRO A 725 -6.27 5.21 19.62
CA PRO A 725 -7.28 6.08 19.02
C PRO A 725 -7.20 7.48 19.62
N MET A 726 -7.51 8.50 18.80
CA MET A 726 -7.70 9.86 19.30
C MET A 726 -8.79 9.83 20.37
N GLY A 727 -8.45 10.21 21.61
CA GLY A 727 -9.41 10.20 22.70
C GLY A 727 -10.45 11.31 22.48
N MET A 728 -11.72 11.06 22.79
CA MET A 728 -12.74 12.13 22.80
C MET A 728 -12.35 13.28 23.75
N GLY A 729 -11.62 12.98 24.84
CA GLY A 729 -11.08 13.98 25.75
C GLY A 729 -10.05 14.93 25.11
N ASP A 730 -9.31 14.47 24.10
CA ASP A 730 -8.35 15.33 23.37
C ASP A 730 -9.10 16.43 22.59
N LEU A 731 -10.23 16.05 21.97
CA LEU A 731 -11.09 16.97 21.20
C LEU A 731 -11.79 17.99 22.10
N GLU A 732 -12.31 17.59 23.26
CA GLU A 732 -12.95 18.52 24.21
C GLU A 732 -11.96 19.51 24.83
N GLY A 733 -10.76 19.03 25.20
CA GLY A 733 -9.69 19.89 25.70
C GLY A 733 -9.20 20.89 24.65
N LEU A 734 -9.11 20.47 23.39
CA LEU A 734 -8.72 21.36 22.29
C LEU A 734 -9.82 22.35 21.92
N ALA A 735 -11.09 21.93 21.93
CA ALA A 735 -12.21 22.82 21.69
C ALA A 735 -12.30 23.92 22.76
N SER A 736 -12.09 23.56 24.04
CA SER A 736 -12.06 24.51 25.15
C SER A 736 -10.93 25.52 24.99
N ALA A 737 -9.73 25.03 24.68
CA ALA A 737 -8.57 25.90 24.53
C ALA A 737 -8.60 26.74 23.23
N HIS A 738 -9.31 26.29 22.19
CA HIS A 738 -9.59 27.11 21.02
C HIS A 738 -10.59 28.22 21.34
N PHE A 739 -11.60 27.94 22.16
CA PHE A 739 -12.51 28.97 22.65
C PHE A 739 -11.74 30.02 23.48
N GLU A 740 -10.80 29.60 24.32
CA GLU A 740 -9.89 30.50 25.03
C GLU A 740 -9.01 31.31 24.07
N ALA A 741 -8.43 30.67 23.05
CA ALA A 741 -7.58 31.35 22.06
C ALA A 741 -8.34 32.41 21.25
N ILE A 742 -9.59 32.11 20.84
CA ILE A 742 -10.46 33.08 20.15
C ILE A 742 -10.79 34.26 21.07
N ASN A 743 -11.05 34.01 22.35
CA ASN A 743 -11.39 35.07 23.29
C ASN A 743 -10.17 35.91 23.71
N ASN A 744 -8.95 35.42 23.48
CA ASN A 744 -7.71 36.11 23.79
C ASN A 744 -6.70 36.00 22.63
N LEU A 745 -7.08 36.62 21.52
CA LEU A 745 -6.34 36.57 20.26
C LEU A 745 -4.91 37.10 20.40
N ALA A 746 -4.73 38.23 21.08
CA ALA A 746 -3.44 38.88 21.23
C ALA A 746 -2.43 38.03 22.02
N ASP A 747 -2.87 37.39 23.12
CA ASP A 747 -2.00 36.50 23.88
C ASP A 747 -1.70 35.21 23.12
N SER A 748 -2.65 34.70 22.35
CA SER A 748 -2.45 33.53 21.50
C SER A 748 -1.43 33.81 20.39
N GLU A 749 -1.53 34.96 19.72
CA GLU A 749 -0.53 35.41 18.76
C GLU A 749 0.85 35.61 19.39
N ARG A 750 0.91 36.21 20.59
CA ARG A 750 2.16 36.39 21.32
C ARG A 750 2.79 35.05 21.68
N ASN A 751 2.01 34.11 22.21
CA ASN A 751 2.48 32.77 22.55
C ASN A 751 2.95 32.00 21.31
N ALA A 752 2.23 32.14 20.19
CA ALA A 752 2.64 31.59 18.90
C ALA A 752 4.00 32.15 18.45
N ARG A 753 4.22 33.46 18.58
CA ARG A 753 5.51 34.10 18.25
C ARG A 753 6.64 33.65 19.18
N VAL A 754 6.39 33.54 20.48
CA VAL A 754 7.41 33.07 21.44
C VAL A 754 7.78 31.61 21.19
N GLN A 755 6.79 30.73 20.98
CA GLN A 755 7.05 29.35 20.59
C GLN A 755 7.75 29.26 19.23
N HIS A 756 7.47 30.20 18.33
CA HIS A 756 8.11 30.30 17.02
C HIS A 756 9.60 30.59 17.17
N GLU A 757 9.96 31.67 17.85
CA GLU A 757 11.36 32.03 18.07
C GLU A 757 12.13 30.91 18.78
N ALA A 758 11.50 30.26 19.77
CA ALA A 758 12.09 29.12 20.45
C ALA A 758 12.28 27.90 19.53
N GLU A 759 11.31 27.54 18.70
CA GLU A 759 11.45 26.41 17.77
C GLU A 759 12.57 26.67 16.75
N GLU A 760 12.70 27.89 16.23
CA GLU A 760 13.77 28.24 15.28
C GLU A 760 15.17 28.17 15.92
N GLN A 761 15.30 28.56 17.19
CA GLN A 761 16.55 28.44 17.93
C GLN A 761 16.92 26.98 18.24
N LEU A 762 15.92 26.14 18.56
CA LEU A 762 16.13 24.76 19.01
C LEU A 762 16.21 23.74 17.86
N THR A 763 15.74 24.10 16.67
CA THR A 763 15.69 23.22 15.48
C THR A 763 17.05 22.66 15.07
N PRO A 764 18.15 23.45 15.00
CA PRO A 764 19.46 22.93 14.60
C PRO A 764 20.00 21.86 15.57
N GLU A 765 19.76 22.03 16.87
CA GLU A 765 20.17 21.06 17.90
C GLU A 765 19.41 19.74 17.75
N LEU A 766 18.09 19.81 17.61
CA LEU A 766 17.24 18.64 17.37
C LEU A 766 17.62 17.92 16.08
N HIS A 767 17.96 18.67 15.02
CA HIS A 767 18.43 18.09 13.77
C HIS A 767 19.76 17.34 13.97
N ALA A 768 20.74 17.93 14.66
CA ALA A 768 22.02 17.30 14.94
C ALA A 768 21.87 16.01 15.78
N ILE A 769 20.96 16.01 16.75
CA ILE A 769 20.67 14.84 17.59
C ILE A 769 20.01 13.72 16.77
N LEU A 770 19.01 14.03 15.94
CA LEU A 770 18.29 13.02 15.16
C LEU A 770 19.10 12.43 13.99
N GLN A 771 20.18 13.08 13.58
CA GLN A 771 21.13 12.50 12.60
C GLN A 771 22.01 11.39 13.23
N GLN A 772 22.02 11.25 14.55
CA GLN A 772 22.73 10.16 15.23
C GLN A 772 21.99 8.82 15.07
N PRO A 773 22.69 7.67 15.26
CA PRO A 773 22.03 6.37 15.34
C PRO A 773 20.90 6.36 16.38
N LEU A 774 19.79 5.68 16.09
CA LEU A 774 18.55 5.72 16.89
C LEU A 774 18.75 5.53 18.42
N PRO A 775 19.58 4.59 18.90
CA PRO A 775 19.82 4.44 20.35
C PRO A 775 20.49 5.67 20.97
N VAL A 776 21.42 6.29 20.22
CA VAL A 776 22.17 7.47 20.65
C VAL A 776 21.29 8.72 20.60
N ALA A 777 20.49 8.87 19.53
CA ALA A 777 19.53 9.96 19.41
C ALA A 777 18.51 9.96 20.56
N ARG A 778 18.01 8.79 20.97
CA ARG A 778 17.11 8.63 22.13
C ARG A 778 17.70 9.19 23.42
N GLU A 779 18.92 8.80 23.71
CA GLU A 779 19.63 9.22 24.91
C GLU A 779 19.87 10.74 24.90
N TYR A 780 20.40 11.26 23.78
CA TYR A 780 20.64 12.70 23.65
C TYR A 780 19.37 13.54 23.67
N LEU A 781 18.25 13.07 23.11
CA LEU A 781 16.97 13.77 23.26
C LEU A 781 16.51 13.77 24.71
N GLY A 782 16.67 12.66 25.43
CA GLY A 782 16.35 12.60 26.86
C GLY A 782 17.18 13.57 27.70
N ILE A 783 18.46 13.73 27.39
CA ILE A 783 19.33 14.73 28.02
C ILE A 783 18.88 16.14 27.63
N TRP A 784 18.65 16.36 26.33
CA TRP A 784 18.30 17.66 25.78
C TRP A 784 16.98 18.23 26.33
N VAL A 785 15.99 17.36 26.58
CA VAL A 785 14.73 17.73 27.25
C VAL A 785 14.98 18.14 28.70
N ARG A 786 15.85 17.41 29.43
CA ARG A 786 16.17 17.68 30.85
C ARG A 786 17.07 18.89 31.08
N LEU A 787 17.82 19.35 30.06
CA LEU A 787 18.70 20.53 30.18
C LEU A 787 17.95 21.80 30.63
N ASP A 788 16.64 21.85 30.42
CA ASP A 788 15.78 22.98 30.80
C ASP A 788 14.50 22.46 31.45
N MET A 789 14.64 21.92 32.66
CA MET A 789 13.53 21.34 33.42
C MET A 789 12.27 22.23 33.50
N PRO A 790 12.37 23.56 33.71
CA PRO A 790 11.20 24.44 33.69
C PRO A 790 10.40 24.39 32.39
N ASN A 791 11.05 24.06 31.26
CA ASN A 791 10.44 23.94 29.94
C ASN A 791 10.48 22.50 29.39
N ALA A 792 10.64 21.48 30.24
CA ALA A 792 10.81 20.09 29.80
C ALA A 792 9.63 19.60 28.96
N ASP A 793 8.39 19.96 29.31
CA ASP A 793 7.20 19.56 28.53
C ASP A 793 7.20 20.20 27.13
N MET A 794 7.56 21.48 27.03
CA MET A 794 7.70 22.17 25.75
C MET A 794 8.79 21.53 24.89
N ARG A 795 9.97 21.26 25.47
CA ARG A 795 11.07 20.58 24.78
C ARG A 795 10.68 19.17 24.35
N LEU A 796 10.02 18.40 25.21
CA LEU A 796 9.54 17.06 24.88
C LEU A 796 8.59 17.09 23.67
N ASN A 797 7.65 18.04 23.65
CA ASN A 797 6.74 18.22 22.52
C ASN A 797 7.46 18.64 21.23
N PHE A 798 8.52 19.46 21.31
CA PHE A 798 9.35 19.80 20.16
C PHE A 798 10.18 18.63 19.64
N ALA A 799 10.85 17.89 20.53
CA ALA A 799 11.60 16.69 20.17
C ALA A 799 10.70 15.67 19.48
N LEU A 800 9.50 15.43 20.04
CA LEU A 800 8.48 14.56 19.47
C LEU A 800 8.10 14.99 18.05
N LYS A 801 7.73 16.26 17.88
CA LYS A 801 7.33 16.84 16.60
C LYS A 801 8.43 16.70 15.54
N TYR A 802 9.67 17.01 15.90
CA TYR A 802 10.80 16.97 14.99
C TYR A 802 11.18 15.52 14.62
N TRP A 803 11.07 14.59 15.57
CA TRP A 803 11.27 13.17 15.31
C TRP A 803 10.18 12.60 14.41
N ILE A 804 8.91 12.99 14.57
CA ILE A 804 7.85 12.58 13.63
C ILE A 804 8.20 13.00 12.20
N ARG A 805 8.60 14.27 11.99
CA ARG A 805 9.04 14.75 10.67
C ARG A 805 10.15 13.88 10.09
N PHE A 806 11.16 13.57 10.90
CA PHE A 806 12.28 12.73 10.51
C PHE A 806 11.84 11.29 10.19
N ALA A 807 10.98 10.70 11.02
CA ALA A 807 10.49 9.34 10.90
C ALA A 807 9.58 9.15 9.68
N VAL A 808 8.72 10.14 9.39
CA VAL A 808 7.86 10.15 8.21
C VAL A 808 8.67 10.25 6.92
N ARG A 809 9.70 11.11 6.89
CA ARG A 809 10.61 11.24 5.73
C ARG A 809 11.49 10.02 5.52
N SER A 810 11.97 9.40 6.59
CA SER A 810 12.84 8.21 6.53
C SER A 810 12.07 6.88 6.43
N GLY A 811 10.76 6.90 6.66
CA GLY A 811 9.90 5.71 6.68
C GLY A 811 10.15 4.77 7.87
N LYS A 812 10.89 5.20 8.91
CA LYS A 812 11.31 4.36 10.05
C LYS A 812 11.19 5.09 11.39
N GLY A 813 10.88 4.36 12.46
CA GLY A 813 11.10 4.84 13.85
C GLY A 813 9.93 5.56 14.54
N VAL A 814 8.72 5.49 14.01
CA VAL A 814 7.54 6.12 14.66
C VAL A 814 7.14 5.39 15.95
N GLU A 815 7.12 4.05 15.93
CA GLU A 815 6.81 3.25 17.14
C GLU A 815 7.84 3.51 18.23
N ASP A 816 9.11 3.48 17.84
CA ASP A 816 10.24 3.76 18.70
C ASP A 816 10.17 5.12 19.39
N MET A 817 9.71 6.14 18.69
CA MET A 817 9.52 7.49 19.19
C MET A 817 8.36 7.56 20.19
N LEU A 818 7.24 6.87 19.93
CA LEU A 818 6.10 6.87 20.85
C LEU A 818 6.40 6.12 22.16
N THR A 819 7.13 5.01 22.08
CA THR A 819 7.66 4.32 23.26
C THR A 819 8.60 5.23 24.06
N TRP A 820 9.53 5.91 23.38
CA TRP A 820 10.45 6.86 24.02
C TRP A 820 9.70 7.99 24.73
N ARG A 821 8.69 8.58 24.09
CA ARG A 821 7.87 9.64 24.70
C ARG A 821 7.19 9.14 25.97
N ALA A 822 6.55 7.97 25.92
CA ALA A 822 5.82 7.43 27.07
C ALA A 822 6.76 7.17 28.25
N THR A 823 7.96 6.62 27.99
CA THR A 823 8.98 6.41 29.01
C THR A 823 9.48 7.73 29.60
N LEU A 824 9.85 8.69 28.76
CA LEU A 824 10.42 9.97 29.21
C LEU A 824 9.39 10.85 29.94
N SER A 825 8.13 10.89 29.49
CA SER A 825 7.05 11.58 30.21
C SER A 825 6.90 11.05 31.64
N LYS A 826 6.90 9.72 31.80
CA LYS A 826 6.80 9.09 33.12
C LYS A 826 8.01 9.44 34.01
N GLU A 827 9.23 9.40 33.45
CA GLU A 827 10.44 9.77 34.17
C GLU A 827 10.41 11.24 34.65
N LEU A 828 9.96 12.17 33.79
CA LEU A 828 9.83 13.58 34.13
C LEU A 828 8.79 13.84 35.23
N GLU A 829 7.67 13.11 35.22
CA GLU A 829 6.66 13.18 36.30
C GLU A 829 7.25 12.71 37.64
N GLU A 830 8.00 11.60 37.64
CA GLU A 830 8.67 11.06 38.84
C GLU A 830 9.81 11.97 39.35
N GLU A 831 10.55 12.64 38.45
CA GLU A 831 11.58 13.63 38.80
C GLU A 831 10.96 14.89 39.40
N THR A 832 9.83 15.36 38.85
CA THR A 832 9.12 16.55 39.33
C THR A 832 8.52 16.33 40.72
N GLN A 833 7.94 15.14 40.96
CA GLN A 833 7.42 14.76 42.28
C GLN A 833 8.55 14.73 43.33
N ARG A 834 9.69 14.13 42.99
CA ARG A 834 10.87 14.07 43.88
C ARG A 834 11.50 15.43 44.17
N GLY A 835 11.38 16.40 43.26
CA GLY A 835 11.87 17.77 43.49
C GLY A 835 10.93 18.63 44.34
N SER A 836 9.70 18.18 44.56
CA SER A 836 8.68 18.89 45.37
C SER A 836 8.60 18.42 46.82
N GLU A 837 9.18 17.25 47.12
CA GLU A 837 9.43 16.72 48.48
C GLU A 837 10.77 17.25 49.02
#